data_AF-A0AAI8B790-F1
#
_entry.id   AF-A0AAI8B790-F1
#
_cell.length_a   1.000
_cell.length_b   1.000
_cell.length_c   1.000
_cell.angle_alpha   90.00
_cell.angle_beta   90.00
_cell.angle_gamma   90.00
#
_symmetry.space_group_name_H-M   'P 1'
#
loop_
_entity.id
_entity.type
_entity.pdbx_description
1 polymer ?
#
loop_
_entity_poly.entity_id
_entity_poly.type
_entity_poly.pdbx_seq_one_letter_code
_entity_poly.pdbx_strand_id
1 'polypeptide(L)'
;MRKMKLVMVGNGMAGVRTLEELFKLAPDLYDVTVFGAEPHPNYNRILLSPVLAGEQTLEQIVLNDYAWYERHDITLHVGKKIVRIDRVKRVVIADDGTEAAYDRLLLATGSNPFMLPIPGADLDGVLGYRDIADTQAMIDAAARHTHAVVIGGGLLGLEAANGLKLRGMDVTVVHLAPTLLERQLDATAGGLLRASLEARGLKFAMPKETQALVGDESGRVCAVRFKDGETCKADLVVMAVGIRPNTALAESAGLYCNRGIVVNDTMQTYDPRIYAVGECVSHRGIAYGLVAPLFEQAKVAANHLAQFGIGRYTGSVTSTKLKVTGIDLFSAGDFLGGGDTEDITLSDPIAGVYKKLVIKDDRIVGACLYGDTADGAWYFKLLREGRNVADIRDTLMFGETSLGDTGHSGATHAMTMADDAEVCGCNGVCKGTIVTAIKEKGLFTLDDVRKHTKASASCGSCTGLVEQILMSTLGGDYSASPKAKPVCGCTDRTHSEVRAAIREHRLLSVPSAMHFLEWRTPNGCATCRPALNYYCISTWPHEARDDPQSRFINERAHANIQKDGTYSVVPRMWGGVTTADELRRIADVVDKYAIPTVKVTGGQRIDLLGVKKEDLPGVWHDLGMPSGHAYAKALRTVKTCVGSEWCRFGTQDSTLMGQQLERALWRMYAPHKVKLAVSGCPRNCAESGIKDVGVIGVDSGWEIYVGGNGGIKTEVAQFFCKVKTHDEVLEYAGAFLQLYREEGWYLERTVHYLERVGLDHVKARVLDDADNRRALWERLQFALKDEPDPWHDTKEAQVDLRQFIPIAVAPADA
;
A
#
# COMPACT_ATOMS: atom_id res chain seq x y z
N MET A 1 -21.81 35.30 -29.89
CA MET A 1 -23.13 35.01 -29.27
C MET A 1 -23.02 35.25 -27.77
N ARG A 2 -24.08 35.72 -27.11
CA ARG A 2 -24.10 35.85 -25.65
C ARG A 2 -24.12 34.45 -25.03
N LYS A 3 -23.16 34.13 -24.16
CA LYS A 3 -23.13 32.85 -23.42
C LYS A 3 -24.42 32.70 -22.60
N MET A 4 -24.97 31.49 -22.52
CA MET A 4 -26.15 31.22 -21.67
C MET A 4 -25.73 31.27 -20.19
N LYS A 5 -26.61 31.68 -19.29
CA LYS A 5 -26.28 31.69 -17.85
C LYS A 5 -26.52 30.31 -17.22
N LEU A 6 -25.48 29.72 -16.66
CA LEU A 6 -25.58 28.51 -15.84
C LEU A 6 -25.28 28.85 -14.38
N VAL A 7 -26.25 28.65 -13.51
CA VAL A 7 -26.05 28.78 -12.06
C VAL A 7 -25.95 27.40 -11.44
N MET A 8 -24.94 27.16 -10.61
CA MET A 8 -24.80 25.96 -9.80
C MET A 8 -24.97 26.27 -8.31
N VAL A 9 -25.84 25.52 -7.64
CA VAL A 9 -26.09 25.63 -6.20
C VAL A 9 -25.50 24.42 -5.50
N GLY A 10 -24.41 24.62 -4.75
CA GLY A 10 -23.65 23.57 -4.07
C GLY A 10 -22.28 23.37 -4.71
N ASN A 11 -21.23 23.82 -4.01
CA ASN A 11 -19.84 23.73 -4.45
C ASN A 11 -19.17 22.39 -4.07
N GLY A 12 -19.92 21.29 -4.19
CA GLY A 12 -19.46 19.94 -3.83
C GLY A 12 -18.84 19.17 -5.00
N MET A 13 -18.33 17.96 -4.73
CA MET A 13 -17.67 17.10 -5.72
C MET A 13 -18.52 16.83 -6.97
N ALA A 14 -19.81 16.50 -6.80
CA ALA A 14 -20.70 16.15 -7.92
C ALA A 14 -21.02 17.35 -8.85
N GLY A 15 -21.26 18.52 -8.25
CA GLY A 15 -21.53 19.74 -9.00
C GLY A 15 -20.33 20.17 -9.83
N VAL A 16 -19.16 20.30 -9.18
CA VAL A 16 -17.94 20.70 -9.87
C VAL A 16 -17.51 19.66 -10.91
N ARG A 17 -17.71 18.36 -10.65
CA ARG A 17 -17.48 17.33 -11.68
C ARG A 17 -18.37 17.52 -12.91
N THR A 18 -19.59 17.99 -12.73
CA THR A 18 -20.50 18.30 -13.86
C THR A 18 -19.93 19.45 -14.70
N LEU A 19 -19.37 20.48 -14.07
CA LEU A 19 -18.71 21.58 -14.76
C LEU A 19 -17.43 21.12 -15.49
N GLU A 20 -16.59 20.30 -14.84
CA GLU A 20 -15.39 19.73 -15.45
C GLU A 20 -15.71 18.94 -16.74
N GLU A 21 -16.75 18.10 -16.72
CA GLU A 21 -17.16 17.36 -17.92
C GLU A 21 -17.83 18.29 -18.95
N LEU A 22 -18.59 19.29 -18.52
CA LEU A 22 -19.23 20.26 -19.41
C LEU A 22 -18.22 21.09 -20.19
N PHE A 23 -17.15 21.58 -19.54
CA PHE A 23 -16.12 22.37 -20.23
C PHE A 23 -15.32 21.57 -21.25
N LYS A 24 -15.19 20.24 -21.08
CA LYS A 24 -14.61 19.38 -22.12
C LYS A 24 -15.49 19.27 -23.36
N LEU A 25 -16.81 19.28 -23.17
CA LEU A 25 -17.79 19.10 -24.24
C LEU A 25 -18.16 20.42 -24.93
N ALA A 26 -18.25 21.50 -24.17
CA ALA A 26 -18.77 22.79 -24.62
C ALA A 26 -18.14 23.96 -23.82
N PRO A 27 -16.84 24.28 -24.03
CA PRO A 27 -16.10 25.23 -23.20
C PRO A 27 -16.68 26.66 -23.22
N ASP A 28 -17.30 27.08 -24.32
CA ASP A 28 -17.77 28.45 -24.51
C ASP A 28 -19.29 28.64 -24.43
N LEU A 29 -20.03 27.61 -24.03
CA LEU A 29 -21.49 27.66 -24.10
C LEU A 29 -22.14 28.48 -22.97
N TYR A 30 -21.52 28.48 -21.79
CA TYR A 30 -22.10 29.05 -20.57
C TYR A 30 -21.23 30.12 -19.89
N ASP A 31 -21.89 31.12 -19.34
CA ASP A 31 -21.42 32.03 -18.30
C ASP A 31 -21.83 31.43 -16.95
N VAL A 32 -20.86 31.01 -16.13
CA VAL A 32 -21.08 30.13 -14.99
C VAL A 32 -20.96 30.89 -13.66
N THR A 33 -21.99 30.77 -12.82
CA THR A 33 -21.96 31.26 -11.43
C THR A 33 -22.15 30.10 -10.47
N VAL A 34 -21.31 29.99 -9.45
CA VAL A 34 -21.35 28.92 -8.44
C VAL A 34 -21.58 29.51 -7.06
N PHE A 35 -22.55 28.96 -6.32
CA PHE A 35 -22.79 29.29 -4.92
C PHE A 35 -22.44 28.10 -4.02
N GLY A 36 -21.62 28.34 -3.01
CA GLY A 36 -21.29 27.39 -1.94
C GLY A 36 -21.61 27.99 -0.58
N ALA A 37 -22.30 27.24 0.28
CA ALA A 37 -22.57 27.66 1.65
C ALA A 37 -21.31 27.64 2.54
N GLU A 38 -20.33 26.79 2.21
CA GLU A 38 -19.05 26.71 2.93
C GLU A 38 -18.08 27.80 2.43
N PRO A 39 -17.21 28.36 3.30
CA PRO A 39 -16.29 29.46 2.95
C PRO A 39 -15.01 28.97 2.23
N HIS A 40 -15.12 27.92 1.42
CA HIS A 40 -13.98 27.22 0.84
C HIS A 40 -14.24 26.85 -0.64
N PRO A 41 -13.17 26.66 -1.45
CA PRO A 41 -13.31 26.01 -2.75
C PRO A 41 -13.68 24.53 -2.57
N ASN A 42 -14.03 23.84 -3.66
CA ASN A 42 -14.43 22.44 -3.55
C ASN A 42 -13.26 21.53 -3.15
N TYR A 43 -13.55 20.53 -2.33
CA TYR A 43 -12.58 19.60 -1.77
C TYR A 43 -13.12 18.17 -1.79
N ASN A 44 -12.23 17.20 -1.58
CA ASN A 44 -12.57 15.79 -1.50
C ASN A 44 -13.07 15.45 -0.09
N ARG A 45 -14.40 15.37 0.06
CA ARG A 45 -15.05 15.13 1.35
C ARG A 45 -14.71 13.76 1.97
N ILE A 46 -14.31 12.78 1.15
CA ILE A 46 -13.84 11.47 1.63
C ILE A 46 -12.56 11.62 2.47
N LEU A 47 -11.73 12.61 2.15
CA LEU A 47 -10.43 12.82 2.80
C LEU A 47 -10.51 13.62 4.10
N LEU A 48 -11.72 14.00 4.56
CA LEU A 48 -11.89 14.61 5.89
C LEU A 48 -11.45 13.67 7.02
N SER A 49 -11.54 12.35 6.83
CA SER A 49 -11.12 11.37 7.84
C SER A 49 -9.60 11.29 8.03
N PRO A 50 -8.79 11.23 6.96
CA PRO A 50 -7.34 11.46 7.06
C PRO A 50 -6.96 12.80 7.70
N VAL A 51 -7.70 13.88 7.42
CA VAL A 51 -7.47 15.19 8.08
C VAL A 51 -7.76 15.10 9.59
N LEU A 52 -8.88 14.48 9.96
CA LEU A 52 -9.20 14.23 11.37
C LEU A 52 -8.15 13.33 12.03
N ALA A 53 -7.56 12.38 11.32
CA ALA A 53 -6.48 11.54 11.84
C ALA A 53 -5.12 12.26 11.96
N GLY A 54 -4.97 13.44 11.34
CA GLY A 54 -3.70 14.18 11.28
C GLY A 54 -2.74 13.67 10.19
N GLU A 55 -3.22 12.84 9.26
CA GLU A 55 -2.46 12.28 8.15
C GLU A 55 -2.37 13.24 6.95
N GLN A 56 -3.36 14.15 6.82
CA GLN A 56 -3.43 15.16 5.76
C GLN A 56 -3.82 16.53 6.31
N THR A 57 -3.53 17.59 5.56
CA THR A 57 -4.00 18.95 5.83
C THR A 57 -5.23 19.30 4.97
N LEU A 58 -5.95 20.36 5.36
CA LEU A 58 -7.12 20.83 4.60
C LEU A 58 -6.75 21.28 3.18
N GLU A 59 -5.57 21.85 3.00
CA GLU A 59 -5.07 22.29 1.69
C GLU A 59 -4.82 21.10 0.76
N GLN A 60 -4.38 19.96 1.31
CA GLN A 60 -4.07 18.76 0.53
C GLN A 60 -5.32 18.06 -0.03
N ILE A 61 -6.50 18.36 0.51
CA ILE A 61 -7.76 17.74 0.07
C ILE A 61 -8.57 18.63 -0.89
N VAL A 62 -8.10 19.84 -1.20
CA VAL A 62 -8.71 20.72 -2.20
C VAL A 62 -8.61 20.08 -3.59
N LEU A 63 -9.74 19.99 -4.29
CA LEU A 63 -9.80 19.37 -5.61
C LEU A 63 -9.55 20.37 -6.73
N ASN A 64 -10.19 21.54 -6.64
CA ASN A 64 -9.94 22.66 -7.52
C ASN A 64 -9.72 23.91 -6.66
N ASP A 65 -8.56 24.53 -6.82
CA ASP A 65 -8.19 25.76 -6.10
C ASP A 65 -8.92 26.98 -6.67
N TYR A 66 -8.84 28.12 -5.98
CA TYR A 66 -9.43 29.38 -6.46
C TYR A 66 -8.98 29.73 -7.89
N ALA A 67 -7.70 29.51 -8.20
CA ALA A 67 -7.12 29.74 -9.52
C ALA A 67 -7.79 28.88 -10.62
N TRP A 68 -8.31 27.70 -10.30
CA TRP A 68 -9.06 26.90 -11.26
C TRP A 68 -10.39 27.55 -11.66
N TYR A 69 -11.11 28.15 -10.71
CA TYR A 69 -12.36 28.86 -11.00
C TYR A 69 -12.09 30.09 -11.87
N GLU A 70 -11.04 30.86 -11.54
CA GLU A 70 -10.60 32.01 -12.33
C GLU A 70 -10.22 31.61 -13.76
N ARG A 71 -9.45 30.53 -13.94
CA ARG A 71 -9.05 30.03 -15.27
C ARG A 71 -10.21 29.59 -16.16
N HIS A 72 -11.37 29.28 -15.59
CA HIS A 72 -12.57 28.87 -16.33
C HIS A 72 -13.63 29.97 -16.37
N ASP A 73 -13.28 31.20 -16.02
CA ASP A 73 -14.19 32.35 -15.96
C ASP A 73 -15.44 32.09 -15.09
N ILE A 74 -15.28 31.32 -14.00
CA ILE A 74 -16.38 31.00 -13.10
C ILE A 74 -16.50 32.08 -12.03
N THR A 75 -17.70 32.67 -11.90
CA THR A 75 -18.02 33.55 -10.76
C THR A 75 -18.35 32.69 -9.54
N LEU A 76 -17.40 32.55 -8.62
CA LEU A 76 -17.55 31.76 -7.40
C LEU A 76 -17.97 32.63 -6.20
N HIS A 77 -19.06 32.25 -5.54
CA HIS A 77 -19.52 32.81 -4.28
C HIS A 77 -19.43 31.76 -3.17
N VAL A 78 -18.37 31.84 -2.36
CA VAL A 78 -18.19 31.03 -1.14
C VAL A 78 -18.87 31.67 0.06
N GLY A 79 -19.28 30.87 1.04
CA GLY A 79 -19.97 31.35 2.23
C GLY A 79 -21.36 31.95 1.97
N LYS A 80 -21.95 31.70 0.78
CA LYS A 80 -23.25 32.25 0.37
C LYS A 80 -24.25 31.13 0.14
N LYS A 81 -25.17 30.95 1.08
CA LYS A 81 -26.18 29.89 0.99
C LYS A 81 -27.38 30.38 0.19
N ILE A 82 -27.72 29.68 -0.90
CA ILE A 82 -28.98 29.93 -1.61
C ILE A 82 -30.16 29.52 -0.72
N VAL A 83 -31.06 30.46 -0.46
CA VAL A 83 -32.25 30.26 0.37
C VAL A 83 -33.55 30.25 -0.44
N ARG A 84 -33.52 30.78 -1.67
CA ARG A 84 -34.71 30.85 -2.52
C ARG A 84 -34.38 30.69 -4.01
N ILE A 85 -35.23 29.98 -4.73
CA ILE A 85 -35.25 29.91 -6.20
C ILE A 85 -36.57 30.54 -6.68
N ASP A 86 -36.49 31.65 -7.41
CA ASP A 86 -37.64 32.20 -8.13
C ASP A 86 -37.64 31.62 -9.56
N ARG A 87 -38.50 30.63 -9.80
CA ARG A 87 -38.59 29.94 -11.10
C ARG A 87 -39.24 30.78 -12.20
N VAL A 88 -40.10 31.72 -11.83
CA VAL A 88 -40.79 32.60 -12.78
C VAL A 88 -39.79 33.63 -13.32
N LYS A 89 -39.06 34.28 -12.42
CA LYS A 89 -38.01 35.26 -12.78
C LYS A 89 -36.69 34.60 -13.22
N ARG A 90 -36.53 33.30 -12.93
CA ARG A 90 -35.30 32.53 -13.15
C ARG A 90 -34.09 33.13 -12.45
N VAL A 91 -34.24 33.35 -11.15
CA VAL A 91 -33.21 33.92 -10.28
C VAL A 91 -33.05 33.03 -9.04
N VAL A 92 -31.80 32.84 -8.59
CA VAL A 92 -31.51 32.32 -7.25
C VAL A 92 -31.12 33.47 -6.32
N ILE A 93 -31.47 33.36 -5.05
CA ILE A 93 -31.24 34.39 -4.04
C ILE A 93 -30.52 33.76 -2.85
N ALA A 94 -29.36 34.32 -2.50
CA ALA A 94 -28.59 33.96 -1.32
C ALA A 94 -29.16 34.57 -0.04
N ASP A 95 -28.75 34.06 1.11
CA ASP A 95 -29.09 34.56 2.45
C ASP A 95 -28.67 36.02 2.68
N ASP A 96 -27.57 36.46 2.06
CA ASP A 96 -27.12 37.86 2.08
C ASP A 96 -27.83 38.77 1.05
N GLY A 97 -28.78 38.23 0.29
CA GLY A 97 -29.51 38.95 -0.76
C GLY A 97 -28.82 38.99 -2.12
N THR A 98 -27.65 38.37 -2.29
CA THR A 98 -27.00 38.24 -3.60
C THR A 98 -27.90 37.46 -4.56
N GLU A 99 -28.11 37.99 -5.77
CA GLU A 99 -28.96 37.38 -6.79
C GLU A 99 -28.15 36.96 -8.03
N ALA A 100 -28.53 35.84 -8.64
CA ALA A 100 -28.02 35.43 -9.95
C ALA A 100 -29.14 34.89 -10.85
N ALA A 101 -29.29 35.48 -12.04
CA ALA A 101 -30.23 35.03 -13.06
C ALA A 101 -29.67 33.83 -13.83
N TYR A 102 -30.53 32.89 -14.24
CA TYR A 102 -30.13 31.66 -14.93
C TYR A 102 -30.96 31.33 -16.17
N ASP A 103 -30.31 30.78 -17.19
CA ASP A 103 -30.96 30.06 -18.30
C ASP A 103 -31.08 28.56 -17.98
N ARG A 104 -30.11 28.05 -17.22
CA ARG A 104 -30.01 26.69 -16.67
C ARG A 104 -29.57 26.75 -15.21
N LEU A 105 -30.18 25.92 -14.38
CA LEU A 105 -29.86 25.79 -12.95
C LEU A 105 -29.44 24.36 -12.64
N LEU A 106 -28.33 24.19 -11.94
CA LEU A 106 -27.83 22.88 -11.47
C LEU A 106 -27.87 22.85 -9.94
N LEU A 107 -28.70 21.98 -9.38
CA LEU A 107 -28.77 21.73 -7.94
C LEU A 107 -27.82 20.59 -7.57
N ALA A 108 -26.75 20.92 -6.86
CA ALA A 108 -25.74 19.99 -6.36
C ALA A 108 -25.61 20.12 -4.82
N THR A 109 -26.76 20.22 -4.14
CA THR A 109 -26.87 20.55 -2.71
C THR A 109 -26.44 19.42 -1.77
N GLY A 110 -26.16 18.23 -2.30
CA GLY A 110 -25.67 17.07 -1.54
C GLY A 110 -26.65 16.61 -0.46
N SER A 111 -26.12 16.30 0.71
CA SER A 111 -26.88 15.78 1.85
C SER A 111 -26.41 16.37 3.17
N ASN A 112 -27.28 16.33 4.18
CA ASN A 112 -26.98 16.72 5.55
C ASN A 112 -26.82 15.48 6.46
N PRO A 113 -26.01 15.57 7.55
CA PRO A 113 -26.00 14.55 8.59
C PRO A 113 -27.40 14.32 9.15
N PHE A 114 -27.73 13.06 9.45
CA PHE A 114 -28.92 12.77 10.25
C PHE A 114 -28.56 12.82 11.73
N MET A 115 -29.07 13.82 12.44
CA MET A 115 -28.98 13.92 13.90
C MET A 115 -30.16 13.17 14.53
N LEU A 116 -29.89 12.32 15.52
CA LEU A 116 -30.93 11.58 16.23
C LEU A 116 -31.85 12.56 16.99
N PRO A 117 -33.18 12.44 16.86
CA PRO A 117 -34.14 13.30 17.55
C PRO A 117 -34.33 12.84 19.01
N ILE A 118 -33.27 12.91 19.81
CA ILE A 118 -33.25 12.52 21.22
C ILE A 118 -32.98 13.72 22.12
N PRO A 119 -33.41 13.71 23.40
CA PRO A 119 -33.08 14.78 24.33
C PRO A 119 -31.57 15.01 24.44
N GLY A 120 -31.16 16.28 24.41
CA GLY A 120 -29.76 16.70 24.48
C GLY A 120 -28.98 16.66 23.17
N ALA A 121 -29.63 16.40 22.02
CA ALA A 121 -28.98 16.41 20.71
C ALA A 121 -28.47 17.80 20.27
N ASP A 122 -28.89 18.86 20.95
CA ASP A 122 -28.55 20.26 20.75
C ASP A 122 -27.51 20.80 21.76
N LEU A 123 -27.02 19.94 22.67
CA LEU A 123 -25.98 20.31 23.63
C LEU A 123 -24.66 20.68 22.94
N ASP A 124 -23.88 21.55 23.58
CA ASP A 124 -22.52 21.82 23.14
C ASP A 124 -21.67 20.54 23.21
N GLY A 125 -20.80 20.32 22.23
CA GLY A 125 -20.03 19.09 22.07
C GLY A 125 -20.77 17.94 21.40
N VAL A 126 -21.98 18.15 20.87
CA VAL A 126 -22.69 17.19 20.03
C VAL A 126 -22.56 17.62 18.56
N LEU A 127 -21.86 16.84 17.76
CA LEU A 127 -21.52 17.18 16.38
C LEU A 127 -22.03 16.13 15.39
N GLY A 128 -22.35 16.57 14.18
CA GLY A 128 -22.34 15.70 13.01
C GLY A 128 -20.90 15.47 12.53
N TYR A 129 -20.75 14.77 11.41
CA TYR A 129 -19.47 14.71 10.72
C TYR A 129 -19.66 14.71 9.21
N ARG A 130 -19.41 15.86 8.57
CA ARG A 130 -19.71 16.02 7.16
C ARG A 130 -18.87 17.04 6.44
N ASP A 131 -18.46 18.12 7.07
CA ASP A 131 -17.68 19.20 6.43
C ASP A 131 -16.41 19.57 7.21
N ILE A 132 -15.70 20.57 6.71
CA ILE A 132 -14.46 21.08 7.31
C ILE A 132 -14.73 21.69 8.69
N ALA A 133 -15.87 22.35 8.89
CA ALA A 133 -16.21 22.96 10.17
C ALA A 133 -16.45 21.89 11.24
N ASP A 134 -17.19 20.83 10.91
CA ASP A 134 -17.35 19.65 11.78
C ASP A 134 -15.98 19.05 12.14
N THR A 135 -15.13 18.85 11.13
CA THR A 135 -13.79 18.27 11.31
C THR A 135 -12.92 19.10 12.24
N GLN A 136 -12.92 20.43 12.06
CA GLN A 136 -12.16 21.33 12.91
C GLN A 136 -12.71 21.37 14.34
N ALA A 137 -14.05 21.39 14.50
CA ALA A 137 -14.67 21.34 15.81
C ALA A 137 -14.32 20.04 16.57
N MET A 138 -14.24 18.92 15.87
CA MET A 138 -13.77 17.65 16.42
C MET A 138 -12.29 17.69 16.82
N ILE A 139 -11.42 18.27 15.97
CA ILE A 139 -9.99 18.46 16.29
C ILE A 139 -9.82 19.31 17.55
N ASP A 140 -10.55 20.43 17.61
CA ASP A 140 -10.52 21.36 18.73
C ASP A 140 -11.01 20.74 20.04
N ALA A 141 -12.06 19.93 19.95
CA ALA A 141 -12.58 19.17 21.10
C ALA A 141 -11.56 18.14 21.58
N ALA A 142 -10.91 17.41 20.66
CA ALA A 142 -9.87 16.43 21.00
C ALA A 142 -8.63 17.06 21.66
N ALA A 143 -8.33 18.34 21.37
CA ALA A 143 -7.23 19.05 22.03
C ALA A 143 -7.53 19.46 23.48
N ARG A 144 -8.81 19.55 23.86
CA ARG A 144 -9.25 20.07 25.17
C ARG A 144 -9.87 19.01 26.07
N HIS A 145 -10.35 17.91 25.49
CA HIS A 145 -11.13 16.89 26.17
C HIS A 145 -10.61 15.50 25.88
N THR A 146 -11.07 14.51 26.65
CA THR A 146 -10.47 13.17 26.66
C THR A 146 -11.42 12.05 26.28
N HIS A 147 -12.74 12.21 26.43
CA HIS A 147 -13.71 11.12 26.17
C HIS A 147 -14.59 11.45 24.97
N ALA A 148 -14.60 10.59 23.95
CA ALA A 148 -15.51 10.72 22.82
C ALA A 148 -16.42 9.50 22.68
N VAL A 149 -17.68 9.75 22.36
CA VAL A 149 -18.63 8.72 21.94
C VAL A 149 -19.03 8.96 20.50
N VAL A 150 -18.81 7.96 19.65
CA VAL A 150 -19.26 7.99 18.25
C VAL A 150 -20.50 7.11 18.11
N ILE A 151 -21.63 7.71 17.79
CA ILE A 151 -22.90 7.00 17.57
C ILE A 151 -23.00 6.62 16.10
N GLY A 152 -22.85 5.32 15.81
CA GLY A 152 -22.93 4.73 14.47
C GLY A 152 -21.69 3.88 14.14
N GLY A 153 -21.89 2.58 13.97
CA GLY A 153 -20.88 1.59 13.55
C GLY A 153 -20.70 1.47 12.03
N GLY A 154 -21.07 2.51 11.28
CA GLY A 154 -20.87 2.61 9.84
C GLY A 154 -19.47 3.13 9.48
N LEU A 155 -19.12 3.16 8.19
CA LEU A 155 -17.79 3.54 7.69
C LEU A 155 -17.30 4.87 8.30
N LEU A 156 -18.10 5.92 8.12
CA LEU A 156 -17.76 7.26 8.58
C LEU A 156 -17.62 7.34 10.10
N GLY A 157 -18.44 6.58 10.84
CA GLY A 157 -18.34 6.51 12.30
C GLY A 157 -17.06 5.82 12.76
N LEU A 158 -16.67 4.73 12.11
CA LEU A 158 -15.42 4.03 12.43
C LEU A 158 -14.18 4.87 12.07
N GLU A 159 -14.23 5.60 10.96
CA GLU A 159 -13.17 6.54 10.57
C GLU A 159 -13.07 7.73 11.54
N ALA A 160 -14.21 8.31 11.94
CA ALA A 160 -14.24 9.35 12.97
C ALA A 160 -13.66 8.86 14.31
N ALA A 161 -14.06 7.66 14.73
CA ALA A 161 -13.58 7.06 15.97
C ALA A 161 -12.06 6.85 15.95
N ASN A 162 -11.53 6.34 14.85
CA ASN A 162 -10.09 6.17 14.69
C ASN A 162 -9.33 7.52 14.66
N GLY A 163 -9.86 8.51 13.94
CA GLY A 163 -9.25 9.85 13.90
C GLY A 163 -9.16 10.49 15.28
N LEU A 164 -10.22 10.43 16.07
CA LEU A 164 -10.23 10.91 17.46
C LEU A 164 -9.31 10.11 18.38
N LYS A 165 -9.22 8.79 18.19
CA LYS A 165 -8.31 7.91 18.94
C LYS A 165 -6.85 8.27 18.67
N LEU A 166 -6.48 8.51 17.42
CA LEU A 166 -5.13 8.94 17.03
C LEU A 166 -4.77 10.32 17.59
N ARG A 167 -5.77 11.17 17.85
CA ARG A 167 -5.60 12.45 18.56
C ARG A 167 -5.56 12.33 20.09
N GLY A 168 -5.59 11.11 20.63
CA GLY A 168 -5.40 10.86 22.05
C GLY A 168 -6.68 10.76 22.87
N MET A 169 -7.87 10.79 22.26
CA MET A 169 -9.11 10.57 22.99
C MET A 169 -9.33 9.09 23.33
N ASP A 170 -10.02 8.83 24.44
CA ASP A 170 -10.65 7.55 24.75
C ASP A 170 -12.01 7.46 24.05
N VAL A 171 -12.12 6.57 23.08
CA VAL A 171 -13.23 6.55 22.14
C VAL A 171 -14.07 5.29 22.30
N THR A 172 -15.38 5.48 22.47
CA THR A 172 -16.37 4.40 22.45
C THR A 172 -17.30 4.55 21.26
N VAL A 173 -17.39 3.53 20.42
CA VAL A 173 -18.36 3.44 19.33
C VAL A 173 -19.63 2.79 19.85
N VAL A 174 -20.75 3.48 19.73
CA VAL A 174 -22.09 2.98 20.08
C VAL A 174 -22.80 2.61 18.79
N HIS A 175 -23.30 1.39 18.69
CA HIS A 175 -24.04 0.95 17.50
C HIS A 175 -25.28 0.14 17.87
N LEU A 176 -26.37 0.38 17.14
CA LEU A 176 -27.66 -0.28 17.39
C LEU A 176 -27.61 -1.76 17.01
N ALA A 177 -26.95 -2.08 15.90
CA ALA A 177 -26.85 -3.45 15.39
C ALA A 177 -25.70 -4.23 16.08
N PRO A 178 -25.78 -5.57 16.12
CA PRO A 178 -24.72 -6.42 16.68
C PRO A 178 -23.50 -6.56 15.75
N THR A 179 -23.55 -6.02 14.54
CA THR A 179 -22.51 -6.16 13.52
C THR A 179 -22.09 -4.79 13.01
N LEU A 180 -20.77 -4.54 12.92
CA LEU A 180 -20.23 -3.34 12.28
C LEU A 180 -20.42 -3.41 10.78
N LEU A 181 -20.73 -2.27 10.15
CA LEU A 181 -20.96 -2.21 8.71
C LEU A 181 -21.97 -3.28 8.23
N GLU A 182 -23.09 -3.47 8.94
CA GLU A 182 -24.08 -4.53 8.67
C GLU A 182 -24.73 -4.46 7.28
N ARG A 183 -24.53 -3.35 6.57
CA ARG A 183 -24.95 -3.14 5.18
C ARG A 183 -23.89 -3.53 4.15
N GLN A 184 -22.67 -3.81 4.59
CA GLN A 184 -21.52 -4.15 3.75
C GLN A 184 -20.82 -5.45 4.17
N LEU A 185 -20.97 -5.89 5.42
CA LEU A 185 -20.30 -7.06 5.99
C LEU A 185 -21.33 -7.99 6.63
N ASP A 186 -21.04 -9.28 6.57
CA ASP A 186 -21.72 -10.27 7.42
C ASP A 186 -21.17 -10.27 8.86
N ALA A 187 -21.77 -11.08 9.72
CA ALA A 187 -21.40 -11.16 11.13
C ALA A 187 -19.94 -11.60 11.35
N THR A 188 -19.40 -12.46 10.48
CA THR A 188 -18.03 -12.97 10.59
C THR A 188 -17.02 -11.89 10.24
N ALA A 189 -17.16 -11.25 9.08
CA ALA A 189 -16.29 -10.15 8.67
C ALA A 189 -16.41 -8.94 9.62
N GLY A 190 -17.63 -8.62 10.07
CA GLY A 190 -17.87 -7.58 11.06
C GLY A 190 -17.23 -7.88 12.42
N GLY A 191 -17.20 -9.14 12.84
CA GLY A 191 -16.51 -9.59 14.05
C GLY A 191 -14.99 -9.45 13.97
N LEU A 192 -14.40 -9.84 12.83
CA LEU A 192 -12.96 -9.64 12.55
C LEU A 192 -12.58 -8.15 12.57
N LEU A 193 -13.40 -7.31 11.93
CA LEU A 193 -13.20 -5.87 11.93
C LEU A 193 -13.24 -5.30 13.35
N ARG A 194 -14.25 -5.68 14.14
CA ARG A 194 -14.38 -5.25 15.53
C ARG A 194 -13.15 -5.64 16.34
N ALA A 195 -12.72 -6.89 16.29
CA ALA A 195 -11.56 -7.37 17.03
C ALA A 195 -10.28 -6.60 16.64
N SER A 196 -10.09 -6.31 15.34
CA SER A 196 -8.94 -5.53 14.87
C SER A 196 -8.95 -4.09 15.37
N LEU A 197 -10.13 -3.47 15.47
CA LEU A 197 -10.30 -2.12 15.99
C LEU A 197 -10.18 -2.05 17.52
N GLU A 198 -10.66 -3.07 18.24
CA GLU A 198 -10.47 -3.21 19.69
C GLU A 198 -8.98 -3.36 20.03
N ALA A 199 -8.22 -4.13 19.25
CA ALA A 199 -6.78 -4.25 19.39
C ALA A 199 -6.02 -2.91 19.20
N ARG A 200 -6.64 -1.94 18.52
CA ARG A 200 -6.12 -0.56 18.36
C ARG A 200 -6.62 0.39 19.45
N GLY A 201 -7.33 -0.12 20.44
CA GLY A 201 -7.78 0.60 21.62
C GLY A 201 -9.09 1.37 21.45
N LEU A 202 -9.89 1.06 20.42
CA LEU A 202 -11.29 1.50 20.36
C LEU A 202 -12.16 0.62 21.26
N LYS A 203 -13.20 1.20 21.87
CA LYS A 203 -14.21 0.49 22.65
C LYS A 203 -15.52 0.41 21.86
N PHE A 204 -16.30 -0.64 22.09
CA PHE A 204 -17.58 -0.83 21.41
C PHE A 204 -18.69 -1.12 22.41
N ALA A 205 -19.79 -0.37 22.31
CA ALA A 205 -21.05 -0.63 22.99
C ALA A 205 -22.09 -1.02 21.94
N MET A 206 -22.25 -2.33 21.69
CA MET A 206 -23.12 -2.86 20.65
C MET A 206 -23.58 -4.30 20.98
N PRO A 207 -24.86 -4.66 20.71
CA PRO A 207 -25.94 -3.76 20.31
C PRO A 207 -26.33 -2.83 21.49
N LYS A 208 -26.46 -1.53 21.23
CA LYS A 208 -26.78 -0.53 22.26
C LYS A 208 -27.63 0.61 21.69
N GLU A 209 -28.71 0.96 22.36
CA GLU A 209 -29.63 2.02 21.92
C GLU A 209 -29.52 3.27 22.81
N THR A 210 -29.20 4.41 22.20
CA THR A 210 -29.11 5.70 22.88
C THR A 210 -30.50 6.24 23.23
N GLN A 211 -30.70 6.59 24.50
CA GLN A 211 -31.95 7.19 25.00
C GLN A 211 -31.88 8.72 25.05
N ALA A 212 -30.79 9.27 25.59
CA ALA A 212 -30.60 10.71 25.76
C ALA A 212 -29.11 11.07 25.89
N LEU A 213 -28.77 12.31 25.57
CA LEU A 213 -27.48 12.92 25.88
C LEU A 213 -27.66 13.81 27.13
N VAL A 214 -26.72 13.71 28.06
CA VAL A 214 -26.78 14.41 29.35
C VAL A 214 -25.77 15.56 29.33
N GLY A 215 -26.25 16.76 29.64
CA GLY A 215 -25.42 17.96 29.77
C GLY A 215 -24.89 18.15 31.19
N ASP A 216 -23.74 18.80 31.32
CA ASP A 216 -23.26 19.36 32.58
C ASP A 216 -23.91 20.73 32.88
N GLU A 217 -23.49 21.36 33.98
CA GLU A 217 -23.99 22.67 34.42
C GLU A 217 -23.72 23.80 33.40
N SER A 218 -22.74 23.62 32.51
CA SER A 218 -22.40 24.58 31.45
C SER A 218 -23.21 24.39 30.16
N GLY A 219 -24.03 23.34 30.08
CA GLY A 219 -24.79 22.99 28.87
C GLY A 219 -23.99 22.18 27.84
N ARG A 220 -22.82 21.65 28.22
CA ARG A 220 -22.00 20.76 27.39
C ARG A 220 -22.32 19.31 27.67
N VAL A 221 -22.26 18.45 26.66
CA VAL A 221 -22.42 16.99 26.87
C VAL A 221 -21.35 16.45 27.81
N CYS A 222 -21.78 15.65 28.79
CA CYS A 222 -20.90 14.95 29.74
C CYS A 222 -21.11 13.43 29.75
N ALA A 223 -22.26 12.94 29.26
CA ALA A 223 -22.54 11.51 29.15
C ALA A 223 -23.62 11.17 28.09
N VAL A 224 -23.57 9.92 27.62
CA VAL A 224 -24.60 9.27 26.82
C VAL A 224 -25.35 8.28 27.70
N ARG A 225 -26.68 8.40 27.78
CA ARG A 225 -27.55 7.45 28.50
C ARG A 225 -28.20 6.48 27.51
N PHE A 226 -28.17 5.20 27.83
CA PHE A 226 -28.76 4.14 27.02
C PHE A 226 -30.11 3.69 27.58
N LYS A 227 -30.92 3.01 26.75
CA LYS A 227 -32.26 2.54 27.17
C LYS A 227 -32.25 1.46 28.25
N ASP A 228 -31.15 0.72 28.40
CA ASP A 228 -30.97 -0.27 29.46
C ASP A 228 -30.52 0.34 30.80
N GLY A 229 -30.42 1.67 30.88
CA GLY A 229 -30.09 2.41 32.10
C GLY A 229 -28.60 2.67 32.31
N GLU A 230 -27.71 2.03 31.54
CA GLU A 230 -26.28 2.31 31.59
C GLU A 230 -25.96 3.69 31.01
N THR A 231 -24.82 4.25 31.44
CA THR A 231 -24.28 5.53 30.95
C THR A 231 -22.83 5.37 30.50
N CYS A 232 -22.45 6.13 29.47
CA CYS A 232 -21.08 6.22 28.98
C CYS A 232 -20.64 7.69 29.06
N LYS A 233 -19.49 7.95 29.71
CA LYS A 233 -18.94 9.31 29.80
C LYS A 233 -18.55 9.82 28.41
N ALA A 234 -18.88 11.07 28.10
CA ALA A 234 -18.59 11.69 26.82
C ALA A 234 -18.42 13.20 26.96
N ASP A 235 -17.27 13.73 26.56
CA ASP A 235 -17.00 15.17 26.46
C ASP A 235 -17.24 15.69 25.01
N LEU A 236 -17.36 14.74 24.06
CA LEU A 236 -17.66 14.90 22.66
C LEU A 236 -18.57 13.75 22.21
N VAL A 237 -19.67 14.06 21.54
CA VAL A 237 -20.54 13.06 20.89
C VAL A 237 -20.59 13.34 19.39
N VAL A 238 -20.24 12.34 18.58
CA VAL A 238 -20.27 12.44 17.12
C VAL A 238 -21.38 11.53 16.59
N MET A 239 -22.37 12.10 15.92
CA MET A 239 -23.45 11.34 15.30
C MET A 239 -23.12 11.01 13.84
N ALA A 240 -22.85 9.74 13.57
CA ALA A 240 -22.54 9.19 12.25
C ALA A 240 -23.58 8.12 11.85
N VAL A 241 -24.87 8.42 12.03
CA VAL A 241 -26.00 7.49 11.82
C VAL A 241 -26.65 7.59 10.42
N GLY A 242 -25.91 8.14 9.45
CA GLY A 242 -26.34 8.30 8.07
C GLY A 242 -26.60 9.74 7.65
N ILE A 243 -26.98 9.92 6.38
CA ILE A 243 -27.19 11.22 5.74
C ILE A 243 -28.59 11.28 5.10
N ARG A 244 -29.09 12.50 4.90
CA ARG A 244 -30.35 12.76 4.20
C ARG A 244 -30.13 13.71 3.02
N PRO A 245 -30.66 13.40 1.82
CA PRO A 245 -30.65 14.31 0.68
C PRO A 245 -31.14 15.73 1.06
N ASN A 246 -30.41 16.75 0.62
CA ASN A 246 -30.72 18.14 0.95
C ASN A 246 -31.74 18.72 -0.05
N THR A 247 -33.03 18.45 0.20
CA THR A 247 -34.15 18.77 -0.70
C THR A 247 -34.88 20.08 -0.38
N ALA A 248 -34.66 20.68 0.80
CA ALA A 248 -35.48 21.79 1.30
C ALA A 248 -35.61 22.98 0.33
N LEU A 249 -34.51 23.33 -0.36
CA LEU A 249 -34.51 24.40 -1.36
C LEU A 249 -35.34 24.03 -2.61
N ALA A 250 -35.29 22.77 -3.03
CA ALA A 250 -36.03 22.29 -4.18
C ALA A 250 -37.54 22.22 -3.86
N GLU A 251 -37.88 21.72 -2.67
CA GLU A 251 -39.26 21.66 -2.17
C GLU A 251 -39.90 23.05 -2.06
N SER A 252 -39.18 24.04 -1.50
CA SER A 252 -39.67 25.41 -1.41
C SER A 252 -39.80 26.10 -2.77
N ALA A 253 -39.04 25.64 -3.78
CA ALA A 253 -39.18 26.04 -5.18
C ALA A 253 -40.30 25.27 -5.92
N GLY A 254 -41.02 24.36 -5.24
CA GLY A 254 -42.07 23.53 -5.81
C GLY A 254 -41.56 22.41 -6.71
N LEU A 255 -40.29 22.00 -6.61
CA LEU A 255 -39.75 20.85 -7.34
C LEU A 255 -40.17 19.54 -6.69
N TYR A 256 -40.43 18.51 -7.50
CA TYR A 256 -40.88 17.21 -6.99
C TYR A 256 -39.74 16.49 -6.29
N CYS A 257 -39.94 16.17 -5.01
CA CYS A 257 -38.98 15.47 -4.17
C CYS A 257 -39.62 14.21 -3.59
N ASN A 258 -38.91 13.08 -3.68
CA ASN A 258 -39.27 11.81 -3.06
C ASN A 258 -37.99 11.05 -2.71
N ARG A 259 -37.62 11.07 -1.42
CA ARG A 259 -36.32 10.57 -0.92
C ARG A 259 -35.11 11.22 -1.62
N GLY A 260 -35.27 12.46 -2.10
CA GLY A 260 -34.33 13.20 -2.95
C GLY A 260 -35.08 13.99 -4.03
N ILE A 261 -34.40 14.92 -4.70
CA ILE A 261 -34.91 15.67 -5.84
C ILE A 261 -35.09 14.69 -7.01
N VAL A 262 -36.32 14.55 -7.50
CA VAL A 262 -36.61 13.54 -8.53
C VAL A 262 -36.15 14.04 -9.89
N VAL A 263 -35.36 13.21 -10.56
CA VAL A 263 -34.84 13.49 -11.91
C VAL A 263 -35.14 12.37 -12.90
N ASN A 264 -35.19 12.71 -14.17
CA ASN A 264 -35.25 11.75 -15.28
C ASN A 264 -33.86 11.18 -15.63
N ASP A 265 -33.78 10.33 -16.66
CA ASP A 265 -32.51 9.68 -17.08
C ASP A 265 -31.46 10.66 -17.64
N THR A 266 -31.79 11.94 -17.87
CA THR A 266 -30.86 13.00 -18.29
C THR A 266 -30.47 13.94 -17.15
N MET A 267 -30.84 13.60 -15.91
CA MET A 267 -30.61 14.38 -14.68
C MET A 267 -31.40 15.69 -14.60
N GLN A 268 -32.41 15.86 -15.45
CA GLN A 268 -33.34 16.98 -15.37
C GLN A 268 -34.44 16.70 -14.35
N THR A 269 -34.80 17.73 -13.59
CA THR A 269 -36.04 17.73 -12.82
C THR A 269 -37.26 17.87 -13.75
N TYR A 270 -38.47 17.88 -13.22
CA TYR A 270 -39.66 18.14 -14.05
C TYR A 270 -39.65 19.56 -14.66
N ASP A 271 -38.91 20.50 -14.06
CA ASP A 271 -38.65 21.79 -14.69
C ASP A 271 -37.48 21.61 -15.68
N PRO A 272 -37.70 21.79 -16.99
CA PRO A 272 -36.68 21.49 -18.01
C PRO A 272 -35.44 22.40 -17.92
N ARG A 273 -35.50 23.49 -17.15
CA ARG A 273 -34.37 24.39 -16.94
C ARG A 273 -33.52 24.01 -15.73
N ILE A 274 -34.01 23.10 -14.88
CA ILE A 274 -33.39 22.76 -13.61
C ILE A 274 -32.95 21.30 -13.62
N TYR A 275 -31.67 21.09 -13.31
CA TYR A 275 -30.99 19.81 -13.22
C TYR A 275 -30.64 19.57 -11.75
N ALA A 276 -30.47 18.30 -11.37
CA ALA A 276 -29.91 17.96 -10.08
C ALA A 276 -28.93 16.79 -10.20
N VAL A 277 -27.83 16.84 -9.44
CA VAL A 277 -26.78 15.82 -9.41
C VAL A 277 -26.27 15.62 -7.98
N GLY A 278 -25.77 14.43 -7.68
CA GLY A 278 -25.17 14.13 -6.37
C GLY A 278 -26.14 13.49 -5.38
N GLU A 279 -25.78 13.50 -4.10
CA GLU A 279 -26.57 12.87 -3.03
C GLU A 279 -27.96 13.49 -2.83
N CYS A 280 -28.21 14.68 -3.37
CA CYS A 280 -29.53 15.30 -3.30
C CYS A 280 -30.55 14.62 -4.23
N VAL A 281 -30.12 13.78 -5.17
CA VAL A 281 -30.94 13.22 -6.24
C VAL A 281 -31.62 11.91 -5.84
N SER A 282 -32.87 11.76 -6.29
CA SER A 282 -33.59 10.49 -6.37
C SER A 282 -33.81 10.14 -7.85
N HIS A 283 -33.09 9.14 -8.34
CA HIS A 283 -33.24 8.63 -9.71
C HIS A 283 -33.89 7.25 -9.66
N ARG A 284 -35.03 7.09 -10.34
CA ARG A 284 -35.85 5.86 -10.33
C ARG A 284 -36.15 5.34 -8.91
N GLY A 285 -36.32 6.26 -7.96
CA GLY A 285 -36.62 5.97 -6.55
C GLY A 285 -35.41 5.64 -5.68
N ILE A 286 -34.20 5.74 -6.22
CA ILE A 286 -32.95 5.43 -5.52
C ILE A 286 -32.15 6.72 -5.31
N ALA A 287 -31.68 6.92 -4.07
CA ALA A 287 -30.71 7.96 -3.72
C ALA A 287 -29.36 7.31 -3.40
N TYR A 288 -28.30 7.77 -4.06
CA TYR A 288 -26.96 7.21 -3.93
C TYR A 288 -26.09 8.06 -3.00
N GLY A 289 -25.40 7.39 -2.07
CA GLY A 289 -24.44 7.98 -1.12
C GLY A 289 -22.97 7.70 -1.46
N LEU A 290 -22.65 7.44 -2.74
CA LEU A 290 -21.34 6.98 -3.18
C LEU A 290 -20.86 7.79 -4.38
N VAL A 291 -19.58 8.21 -4.37
CA VAL A 291 -18.99 9.12 -5.38
C VAL A 291 -19.13 8.62 -6.81
N ALA A 292 -18.93 7.31 -7.04
CA ALA A 292 -18.98 6.73 -8.39
C ALA A 292 -20.33 6.98 -9.09
N PRO A 293 -21.49 6.60 -8.51
CA PRO A 293 -22.80 7.01 -9.01
C PRO A 293 -22.95 8.51 -9.23
N LEU A 294 -22.43 9.36 -8.32
CA LEU A 294 -22.58 10.82 -8.47
C LEU A 294 -21.80 11.37 -9.66
N PHE A 295 -20.66 10.76 -10.00
CA PHE A 295 -19.85 11.17 -11.15
C PHE A 295 -20.42 10.65 -12.46
N GLU A 296 -21.08 9.48 -12.46
CA GLU A 296 -21.89 9.03 -13.60
C GLU A 296 -23.05 10.00 -13.86
N GLN A 297 -23.77 10.42 -12.82
CA GLN A 297 -24.81 11.46 -12.91
C GLN A 297 -24.23 12.76 -13.49
N ALA A 298 -23.08 13.21 -12.99
CA ALA A 298 -22.42 14.43 -13.47
C ALA A 298 -22.07 14.37 -14.97
N LYS A 299 -21.53 13.24 -15.46
CA LYS A 299 -21.22 13.02 -16.88
C LYS A 299 -22.48 13.12 -17.75
N VAL A 300 -23.58 12.51 -17.31
CA VAL A 300 -24.86 12.52 -18.05
C VAL A 300 -25.48 13.93 -18.05
N ALA A 301 -25.50 14.61 -16.90
CA ALA A 301 -25.97 15.99 -16.81
C ALA A 301 -25.16 16.93 -17.71
N ALA A 302 -23.83 16.81 -17.71
CA ALA A 302 -22.94 17.60 -18.56
C ALA A 302 -23.22 17.36 -20.06
N ASN A 303 -23.42 16.10 -20.48
CA ASN A 303 -23.76 15.79 -21.87
C ASN A 303 -25.06 16.44 -22.33
N HIS A 304 -26.07 16.45 -21.46
CA HIS A 304 -27.35 17.09 -21.75
C HIS A 304 -27.27 18.63 -21.71
N LEU A 305 -26.53 19.20 -20.75
CA LEU A 305 -26.25 20.64 -20.69
C LEU A 305 -25.45 21.13 -21.90
N ALA A 306 -24.57 20.30 -22.45
CA ALA A 306 -23.84 20.55 -23.69
C ALA A 306 -24.70 20.44 -24.97
N GLN A 307 -26.01 20.15 -24.82
CA GLN A 307 -26.98 20.00 -25.92
C GLN A 307 -26.74 18.80 -26.85
N PHE A 308 -25.98 17.78 -26.41
CA PHE A 308 -25.83 16.54 -27.18
C PHE A 308 -27.00 15.56 -26.94
N GLY A 309 -27.44 15.41 -25.70
CA GLY A 309 -28.63 14.61 -25.36
C GLY A 309 -28.52 13.10 -25.65
N ILE A 310 -27.29 12.57 -25.77
CA ILE A 310 -27.02 11.17 -26.09
C ILE A 310 -26.81 10.30 -24.85
N GLY A 311 -26.41 10.90 -23.72
CA GLY A 311 -26.18 10.19 -22.47
C GLY A 311 -27.48 9.91 -21.70
N ARG A 312 -27.56 8.72 -21.09
CA ARG A 312 -28.64 8.36 -20.14
C ARG A 312 -28.04 7.69 -18.92
N TYR A 313 -28.49 8.10 -17.73
CA TYR A 313 -28.19 7.43 -16.49
C TYR A 313 -29.27 6.39 -16.21
N THR A 314 -28.89 5.11 -16.15
CA THR A 314 -29.82 3.99 -15.95
C THR A 314 -29.85 3.47 -14.51
N GLY A 315 -29.09 4.11 -13.61
CA GLY A 315 -28.80 3.61 -12.27
C GLY A 315 -27.50 2.81 -12.23
N SER A 316 -26.79 2.87 -11.11
CA SER A 316 -25.53 2.16 -10.87
C SER A 316 -25.76 0.89 -10.04
N VAL A 317 -25.07 -0.20 -10.40
CA VAL A 317 -24.88 -1.38 -9.53
C VAL A 317 -23.65 -1.12 -8.68
N THR A 318 -23.77 -1.18 -7.37
CA THR A 318 -22.70 -0.73 -6.45
C THR A 318 -21.89 -1.91 -5.92
N SER A 319 -20.58 -1.86 -6.08
CA SER A 319 -19.63 -2.58 -5.22
C SER A 319 -19.08 -1.62 -4.18
N THR A 320 -18.91 -2.07 -2.94
CA THR A 320 -18.36 -1.27 -1.86
C THR A 320 -16.97 -1.79 -1.53
N LYS A 321 -15.94 -1.13 -2.05
CA LYS A 321 -14.54 -1.35 -1.66
C LYS A 321 -14.15 -0.29 -0.65
N LEU A 322 -13.95 -0.69 0.59
CA LEU A 322 -13.68 0.22 1.71
C LEU A 322 -12.31 -0.07 2.31
N LYS A 323 -11.73 0.95 2.93
CA LYS A 323 -10.56 0.79 3.78
C LYS A 323 -10.86 1.42 5.13
N VAL A 324 -11.06 0.59 6.14
CA VAL A 324 -11.33 1.08 7.50
C VAL A 324 -10.04 0.99 8.29
N THR A 325 -9.42 2.13 8.58
CA THR A 325 -8.16 2.18 9.37
C THR A 325 -7.03 1.33 8.77
N GLY A 326 -6.95 1.24 7.45
CA GLY A 326 -5.94 0.41 6.77
C GLY A 326 -6.31 -1.06 6.60
N ILE A 327 -7.51 -1.49 7.02
CA ILE A 327 -8.05 -2.84 6.77
C ILE A 327 -8.87 -2.79 5.48
N ASP A 328 -8.53 -3.61 4.50
CA ASP A 328 -9.23 -3.67 3.23
C ASP A 328 -10.50 -4.53 3.35
N LEU A 329 -11.62 -3.99 2.84
CA LEU A 329 -12.93 -4.61 2.85
C LEU A 329 -13.56 -4.51 1.46
N PHE A 330 -14.31 -5.53 1.07
CA PHE A 330 -15.05 -5.50 -0.19
C PHE A 330 -16.38 -6.22 -0.05
N SER A 331 -17.44 -5.62 -0.60
CA SER A 331 -18.70 -6.33 -0.81
C SER A 331 -19.43 -5.92 -2.08
N ALA A 332 -20.20 -6.85 -2.62
CA ALA A 332 -21.05 -6.63 -3.78
C ALA A 332 -22.27 -7.55 -3.75
N GLY A 333 -23.37 -7.09 -4.36
CA GLY A 333 -24.59 -7.89 -4.53
C GLY A 333 -25.25 -8.32 -3.23
N ASP A 334 -25.98 -9.44 -3.30
CA ASP A 334 -26.57 -10.11 -2.15
C ASP A 334 -25.55 -11.05 -1.50
N PHE A 335 -24.67 -10.46 -0.68
CA PHE A 335 -23.61 -11.19 0.02
C PHE A 335 -24.09 -11.91 1.29
N LEU A 336 -25.32 -11.66 1.74
CA LEU A 336 -25.91 -12.39 2.85
C LEU A 336 -26.41 -13.75 2.38
N GLY A 337 -27.06 -13.79 1.22
CA GLY A 337 -27.69 -14.98 0.66
C GLY A 337 -29.02 -15.32 1.31
N GLY A 338 -29.55 -16.50 0.99
CA GLY A 338 -30.84 -17.02 1.45
C GLY A 338 -30.92 -18.54 1.37
N GLY A 339 -32.11 -19.10 1.65
CA GLY A 339 -32.34 -20.55 1.64
C GLY A 339 -32.25 -21.19 0.24
N ASP A 340 -32.25 -20.38 -0.81
CA ASP A 340 -32.16 -20.74 -2.23
C ASP A 340 -30.78 -20.42 -2.85
N THR A 341 -29.78 -20.11 -2.01
CA THR A 341 -28.41 -19.80 -2.44
C THR A 341 -27.40 -20.77 -1.81
N GLU A 342 -26.23 -20.87 -2.41
CA GLU A 342 -25.09 -21.64 -1.93
C GLU A 342 -23.94 -20.71 -1.55
N ASP A 343 -23.20 -21.06 -0.48
CA ASP A 343 -22.07 -20.27 0.00
C ASP A 343 -20.74 -21.03 -0.22
N ILE A 344 -19.73 -20.35 -0.77
CA ILE A 344 -18.33 -20.79 -0.71
C ILE A 344 -17.59 -19.84 0.23
N THR A 345 -16.90 -20.36 1.25
CA THR A 345 -16.23 -19.56 2.28
C THR A 345 -14.78 -20.00 2.49
N LEU A 346 -13.88 -19.03 2.58
CA LEU A 346 -12.50 -19.18 3.06
C LEU A 346 -12.33 -18.28 4.29
N SER A 347 -11.84 -18.85 5.40
CA SER A 347 -11.63 -18.12 6.65
C SER A 347 -10.29 -18.51 7.28
N ASP A 348 -9.41 -17.53 7.40
CA ASP A 348 -8.17 -17.60 8.19
C ASP A 348 -8.13 -16.39 9.14
N PRO A 349 -8.73 -16.51 10.35
CA PRO A 349 -8.75 -15.44 11.33
C PRO A 349 -7.36 -15.02 11.81
N ILE A 350 -6.37 -15.91 11.80
CA ILE A 350 -5.00 -15.63 12.26
C ILE A 350 -4.27 -14.76 11.22
N ALA A 351 -4.43 -15.07 9.94
CA ALA A 351 -3.94 -14.21 8.85
C ALA A 351 -4.79 -12.95 8.65
N GLY A 352 -5.96 -12.86 9.30
CA GLY A 352 -6.90 -11.75 9.13
C GLY A 352 -7.60 -11.76 7.77
N VAL A 353 -7.86 -12.94 7.20
CA VAL A 353 -8.47 -13.11 5.88
C VAL A 353 -9.83 -13.81 6.00
N TYR A 354 -10.83 -13.24 5.34
CA TYR A 354 -12.12 -13.90 5.15
C TYR A 354 -12.67 -13.57 3.76
N LYS A 355 -13.16 -14.59 3.05
CA LYS A 355 -13.81 -14.46 1.74
C LYS A 355 -15.07 -15.31 1.73
N LYS A 356 -16.21 -14.70 1.38
CA LYS A 356 -17.49 -15.37 1.16
C LYS A 356 -18.01 -15.02 -0.22
N LEU A 357 -18.38 -16.04 -0.99
CA LEU A 357 -19.06 -15.90 -2.28
C LEU A 357 -20.44 -16.56 -2.16
N VAL A 358 -21.48 -15.85 -2.60
CA VAL A 358 -22.86 -16.34 -2.63
C VAL A 358 -23.24 -16.65 -4.07
N ILE A 359 -23.72 -17.86 -4.31
CA ILE A 359 -24.01 -18.41 -5.63
C ILE A 359 -25.49 -18.79 -5.70
N LYS A 360 -26.14 -18.46 -6.81
CA LYS A 360 -27.49 -18.91 -7.13
C LYS A 360 -27.55 -19.30 -8.60
N ASP A 361 -28.09 -20.48 -8.91
CA ASP A 361 -28.18 -21.01 -10.28
C ASP A 361 -26.83 -20.96 -11.02
N ASP A 362 -25.76 -21.39 -10.35
CA ASP A 362 -24.37 -21.34 -10.83
C ASP A 362 -23.87 -19.94 -11.23
N ARG A 363 -24.41 -18.87 -10.62
CA ARG A 363 -23.97 -17.49 -10.83
C ARG A 363 -23.65 -16.82 -9.51
N ILE A 364 -22.59 -16.01 -9.48
CA ILE A 364 -22.29 -15.19 -8.30
C ILE A 364 -23.37 -14.12 -8.18
N VAL A 365 -24.09 -14.12 -7.05
CA VAL A 365 -25.09 -13.11 -6.70
C VAL A 365 -24.61 -12.18 -5.59
N GLY A 366 -23.54 -12.55 -4.87
CA GLY A 366 -22.89 -11.67 -3.92
C GLY A 366 -21.49 -12.11 -3.49
N ALA A 367 -20.75 -11.17 -2.91
CA ALA A 367 -19.42 -11.40 -2.37
C ALA A 367 -19.17 -10.51 -1.14
N CYS A 368 -18.49 -11.05 -0.13
CA CYS A 368 -18.02 -10.35 1.08
C CYS A 368 -16.57 -10.77 1.35
N LEU A 369 -15.64 -9.82 1.36
CA LEU A 369 -14.21 -10.05 1.55
C LEU A 369 -13.67 -9.12 2.65
N TYR A 370 -12.78 -9.65 3.49
CA TYR A 370 -12.10 -8.96 4.57
C TYR A 370 -10.61 -9.32 4.56
N GLY A 371 -9.75 -8.31 4.68
CA GLY A 371 -8.29 -8.45 4.65
C GLY A 371 -7.78 -8.61 3.23
N ASP A 372 -7.95 -9.79 2.64
CA ASP A 372 -7.59 -10.04 1.24
C ASP A 372 -8.78 -9.74 0.32
N THR A 373 -8.71 -8.58 -0.34
CA THR A 373 -9.76 -8.09 -1.26
C THR A 373 -9.29 -8.00 -2.71
N ALA A 374 -8.14 -8.59 -3.04
CA ALA A 374 -7.51 -8.46 -4.36
C ALA A 374 -8.47 -8.85 -5.49
N ASP A 375 -9.21 -9.95 -5.30
CA ASP A 375 -10.11 -10.53 -6.29
C ASP A 375 -11.51 -9.88 -6.33
N GLY A 376 -11.80 -8.89 -5.48
CA GLY A 376 -13.14 -8.31 -5.36
C GLY A 376 -13.69 -7.74 -6.68
N ALA A 377 -12.84 -7.08 -7.46
CA ALA A 377 -13.22 -6.54 -8.76
C ALA A 377 -13.60 -7.65 -9.76
N TRP A 378 -12.90 -8.78 -9.71
CA TRP A 378 -13.17 -9.92 -10.57
C TRP A 378 -14.50 -10.59 -10.22
N TYR A 379 -14.76 -10.83 -8.93
CA TYR A 379 -16.07 -11.35 -8.49
C TYR A 379 -17.22 -10.40 -8.87
N PHE A 380 -17.00 -9.08 -8.78
CA PHE A 380 -17.99 -8.10 -9.20
C PHE A 380 -18.27 -8.14 -10.70
N LYS A 381 -17.23 -8.33 -11.51
CA LYS A 381 -17.37 -8.50 -12.96
C LYS A 381 -18.23 -9.73 -13.27
N LEU A 382 -17.91 -10.89 -12.68
CA LEU A 382 -18.69 -12.12 -12.86
C LEU A 382 -20.16 -11.94 -12.48
N LEU A 383 -20.41 -11.23 -11.37
CA LEU A 383 -21.76 -10.87 -10.91
C LEU A 383 -22.49 -9.97 -11.91
N ARG A 384 -21.85 -8.90 -12.40
CA ARG A 384 -22.44 -7.96 -13.37
C ARG A 384 -22.75 -8.63 -14.71
N GLU A 385 -21.89 -9.55 -15.15
CA GLU A 385 -22.05 -10.29 -16.40
C GLU A 385 -23.06 -11.44 -16.27
N GLY A 386 -23.41 -11.85 -15.03
CA GLY A 386 -24.23 -13.03 -14.79
C GLY A 386 -23.59 -14.30 -15.36
N ARG A 387 -22.25 -14.39 -15.33
CA ARG A 387 -21.50 -15.53 -15.88
C ARG A 387 -21.84 -16.80 -15.08
N ASN A 388 -22.08 -17.90 -15.79
CA ASN A 388 -22.13 -19.23 -15.18
C ASN A 388 -20.71 -19.62 -14.71
N VAL A 389 -20.58 -20.01 -13.44
CA VAL A 389 -19.29 -20.31 -12.79
C VAL A 389 -19.09 -21.80 -12.47
N ALA A 390 -19.96 -22.68 -12.98
CA ALA A 390 -19.89 -24.12 -12.71
C ALA A 390 -18.55 -24.73 -13.19
N ASP A 391 -18.00 -24.21 -14.29
CA ASP A 391 -16.73 -24.65 -14.90
C ASP A 391 -15.50 -24.30 -14.06
N ILE A 392 -15.59 -23.27 -13.22
CA ILE A 392 -14.46 -22.75 -12.43
C ILE A 392 -14.67 -22.87 -10.92
N ARG A 393 -15.74 -23.56 -10.50
CA ARG A 393 -16.22 -23.55 -9.11
C ARG A 393 -15.17 -24.00 -8.09
N ASP A 394 -14.39 -25.02 -8.41
CA ASP A 394 -13.36 -25.59 -7.51
C ASP A 394 -12.19 -24.64 -7.24
N THR A 395 -11.90 -23.75 -8.19
CA THR A 395 -10.82 -22.77 -8.14
C THR A 395 -11.31 -21.36 -7.84
N LEU A 396 -12.62 -21.13 -7.88
CA LEU A 396 -13.27 -19.82 -7.83
C LEU A 396 -12.83 -19.00 -6.61
N MET A 397 -12.70 -19.64 -5.45
CA MET A 397 -12.34 -18.97 -4.19
C MET A 397 -10.92 -18.38 -4.18
N PHE A 398 -10.03 -18.90 -5.03
CA PHE A 398 -8.61 -18.52 -5.08
C PHE A 398 -8.31 -17.44 -6.12
N GLY A 399 -9.35 -16.81 -6.68
CA GLY A 399 -9.22 -15.67 -7.58
C GLY A 399 -8.88 -16.04 -9.02
N GLU A 400 -8.84 -15.01 -9.87
CA GLU A 400 -8.66 -15.14 -11.33
C GLU A 400 -7.35 -15.83 -11.70
N THR A 401 -6.27 -15.57 -10.95
CA THR A 401 -4.93 -16.12 -11.19
C THR A 401 -4.82 -17.63 -10.96
N SER A 402 -5.78 -18.23 -10.25
CA SER A 402 -5.79 -19.65 -9.95
C SER A 402 -6.54 -20.50 -11.00
N LEU A 403 -7.19 -19.88 -11.99
CA LEU A 403 -7.98 -20.57 -13.02
C LEU A 403 -7.15 -21.26 -14.12
N GLY A 404 -5.83 -21.32 -13.95
CA GLY A 404 -4.94 -22.03 -14.86
C GLY A 404 -4.45 -21.14 -15.99
N ASP A 405 -3.32 -20.48 -15.75
CA ASP A 405 -2.31 -20.39 -16.78
C ASP A 405 -0.99 -20.95 -16.23
N THR A 406 -0.59 -22.09 -16.80
CA THR A 406 0.77 -22.63 -16.70
C THR A 406 1.66 -22.01 -17.81
N GLY A 407 1.25 -20.88 -18.36
CA GLY A 407 1.98 -20.08 -19.32
C GLY A 407 2.95 -19.12 -18.64
N HIS A 408 4.22 -19.27 -18.99
CA HIS A 408 5.24 -18.26 -18.87
C HIS A 408 4.71 -16.86 -19.23
N SER A 409 4.68 -15.94 -18.27
CA SER A 409 4.90 -14.50 -18.42
C SER A 409 4.47 -13.79 -17.13
N GLY A 410 5.37 -13.03 -16.49
CA GLY A 410 4.99 -11.99 -15.54
C GLY A 410 4.29 -10.80 -16.21
N ALA A 411 3.37 -11.06 -17.16
CA ALA A 411 2.56 -10.05 -17.81
C ALA A 411 1.33 -9.79 -16.93
N THR A 412 1.41 -8.66 -16.24
CA THR A 412 0.47 -8.06 -15.29
C THR A 412 -0.96 -7.97 -15.84
N HIS A 413 -1.96 -8.28 -15.00
CA HIS A 413 -3.41 -8.13 -15.20
C HIS A 413 -3.83 -6.87 -16.01
N ALA A 414 -3.09 -5.75 -15.88
CA ALA A 414 -3.28 -4.56 -16.71
C ALA A 414 -3.17 -4.79 -18.23
N MET A 415 -2.31 -5.70 -18.71
CA MET A 415 -2.11 -5.96 -20.15
C MET A 415 -3.30 -6.68 -20.78
N THR A 416 -3.97 -7.56 -20.04
CA THR A 416 -5.09 -8.38 -20.52
C THR A 416 -6.46 -7.69 -20.41
N MET A 417 -6.55 -6.57 -19.69
CA MET A 417 -7.78 -5.76 -19.61
C MET A 417 -8.16 -5.14 -20.98
N ALA A 418 -9.46 -5.14 -21.30
CA ALA A 418 -10.00 -4.36 -22.42
C ALA A 418 -9.96 -2.84 -22.13
N ASP A 419 -9.98 -2.00 -23.16
CA ASP A 419 -9.90 -0.53 -23.00
C ASP A 419 -11.13 0.07 -22.28
N ASP A 420 -12.29 -0.57 -22.37
CA ASP A 420 -13.51 -0.19 -21.65
C ASP A 420 -13.56 -0.73 -20.21
N ALA A 421 -12.62 -1.58 -19.81
CA ALA A 421 -12.57 -2.13 -18.46
C ALA A 421 -12.32 -1.03 -17.43
N GLU A 422 -13.17 -0.99 -16.40
CA GLU A 422 -13.09 0.00 -15.33
C GLU A 422 -11.87 -0.25 -14.44
N VAL A 423 -11.05 0.79 -14.25
CA VAL A 423 -9.82 0.76 -13.44
C VAL A 423 -10.04 1.50 -12.13
N CYS A 424 -10.61 2.70 -12.20
CA CYS A 424 -10.90 3.53 -11.05
C CYS A 424 -12.41 3.63 -10.87
N GLY A 425 -12.97 2.79 -9.99
CA GLY A 425 -14.41 2.80 -9.73
C GLY A 425 -14.90 4.14 -9.19
N CYS A 426 -14.17 4.76 -8.25
CA CYS A 426 -14.59 6.05 -7.67
C CYS A 426 -14.64 7.22 -8.67
N ASN A 427 -13.85 7.19 -9.74
CA ASN A 427 -13.87 8.23 -10.78
C ASN A 427 -14.51 7.76 -12.11
N GLY A 428 -14.95 6.50 -12.18
CA GLY A 428 -15.40 5.84 -13.40
C GLY A 428 -14.40 6.01 -14.54
N VAL A 429 -13.12 5.70 -14.30
CA VAL A 429 -12.04 5.80 -15.30
C VAL A 429 -11.69 4.39 -15.78
N CYS A 430 -11.79 4.18 -17.10
CA CYS A 430 -11.44 2.92 -17.74
C CYS A 430 -9.97 2.90 -18.20
N LYS A 431 -9.45 1.71 -18.49
CA LYS A 431 -8.07 1.52 -18.96
C LYS A 431 -7.76 2.39 -20.18
N GLY A 432 -8.65 2.42 -21.18
CA GLY A 432 -8.48 3.20 -22.40
C GLY A 432 -8.32 4.70 -22.13
N THR A 433 -9.07 5.25 -21.17
CA THR A 433 -8.90 6.67 -20.77
C THR A 433 -7.52 6.94 -20.18
N ILE A 434 -6.98 6.00 -19.40
CA ILE A 434 -5.64 6.11 -18.81
C ILE A 434 -4.59 5.95 -19.90
N VAL A 435 -4.71 4.94 -20.75
CA VAL A 435 -3.80 4.67 -21.88
C VAL A 435 -3.74 5.84 -22.85
N THR A 436 -4.88 6.39 -23.26
CA THR A 436 -4.96 7.55 -24.14
C THR A 436 -4.33 8.77 -23.50
N ALA A 437 -4.63 9.05 -22.22
CA ALA A 437 -4.02 10.17 -21.52
C ALA A 437 -2.50 10.03 -21.42
N ILE A 438 -1.98 8.84 -21.12
CA ILE A 438 -0.55 8.53 -21.09
C ILE A 438 0.10 8.83 -22.45
N LYS A 439 -0.49 8.32 -23.54
CA LYS A 439 0.06 8.45 -24.90
C LYS A 439 0.00 9.87 -25.45
N GLU A 440 -1.16 10.52 -25.34
CA GLU A 440 -1.39 11.84 -25.95
C GLU A 440 -0.72 12.97 -25.15
N LYS A 441 -0.61 12.84 -23.83
CA LYS A 441 -0.10 13.89 -22.95
C LYS A 441 1.31 13.60 -22.42
N GLY A 442 1.90 12.46 -22.79
CA GLY A 442 3.23 12.05 -22.34
C GLY A 442 3.31 11.97 -20.81
N LEU A 443 2.41 11.21 -20.18
CA LEU A 443 2.36 11.08 -18.72
C LEU A 443 3.26 9.95 -18.29
N PHE A 444 4.24 10.23 -17.43
CA PHE A 444 5.26 9.24 -17.03
C PHE A 444 5.14 8.80 -15.56
N THR A 445 4.34 9.50 -14.75
CA THR A 445 4.21 9.23 -13.31
C THR A 445 2.75 8.99 -12.90
N LEU A 446 2.57 8.31 -11.77
CA LEU A 446 1.24 8.11 -11.19
C LEU A 446 0.56 9.44 -10.84
N ASP A 447 1.31 10.44 -10.39
CA ASP A 447 0.77 11.76 -10.07
C ASP A 447 0.32 12.52 -11.33
N ASP A 448 1.01 12.35 -12.45
CA ASP A 448 0.56 12.87 -13.73
C ASP A 448 -0.74 12.19 -14.18
N VAL A 449 -0.82 10.87 -14.06
CA VAL A 449 -2.07 10.13 -14.33
C VAL A 449 -3.19 10.59 -13.41
N ARG A 450 -2.95 10.78 -12.10
CA ARG A 450 -3.93 11.33 -11.15
C ARG A 450 -4.38 12.72 -11.56
N LYS A 451 -3.45 13.60 -11.91
CA LYS A 451 -3.74 14.98 -12.31
C LYS A 451 -4.60 15.06 -13.57
N HIS A 452 -4.30 14.20 -14.56
CA HIS A 452 -4.90 14.28 -15.89
C HIS A 452 -6.11 13.38 -16.10
N THR A 453 -6.21 12.25 -15.38
CA THR A 453 -7.30 11.28 -15.51
C THR A 453 -8.20 11.21 -14.28
N LYS A 454 -7.72 11.71 -13.13
CA LYS A 454 -8.31 11.53 -11.80
C LYS A 454 -8.32 10.08 -11.30
N ALA A 455 -7.83 9.10 -12.06
CA ALA A 455 -7.63 7.75 -11.56
C ALA A 455 -6.66 7.76 -10.37
N SER A 456 -6.90 6.95 -9.33
CA SER A 456 -6.16 6.94 -8.05
C SER A 456 -6.29 8.21 -7.18
N ALA A 457 -6.88 9.31 -7.68
CA ALA A 457 -6.89 10.61 -6.98
C ALA A 457 -7.97 10.76 -5.87
N SER A 458 -8.98 9.88 -5.81
CA SER A 458 -10.09 10.04 -4.85
C SER A 458 -10.01 9.11 -3.63
N CYS A 459 -10.13 7.79 -3.81
CA CYS A 459 -10.04 6.83 -2.70
C CYS A 459 -8.76 5.98 -2.70
N GLY A 460 -7.89 6.14 -3.71
CA GLY A 460 -6.62 5.42 -3.82
C GLY A 460 -6.69 3.90 -4.06
N SER A 461 -7.87 3.27 -4.05
CA SER A 461 -8.03 1.81 -4.10
C SER A 461 -7.56 1.14 -5.41
N CYS A 462 -7.47 1.93 -6.48
CA CYS A 462 -7.01 1.51 -7.81
C CYS A 462 -5.55 1.87 -8.08
N THR A 463 -4.83 2.44 -7.09
CA THR A 463 -3.45 2.94 -7.29
C THR A 463 -2.54 1.89 -7.89
N GLY A 464 -2.50 0.69 -7.31
CA GLY A 464 -1.65 -0.39 -7.84
C GLY A 464 -2.03 -0.81 -9.28
N LEU A 465 -3.31 -0.78 -9.64
CA LEU A 465 -3.76 -1.11 -11.00
C LEU A 465 -3.43 0.02 -11.99
N VAL A 466 -3.57 1.28 -11.58
CA VAL A 466 -3.15 2.45 -12.36
C VAL A 466 -1.65 2.43 -12.59
N GLU A 467 -0.85 2.06 -11.57
CA GLU A 467 0.59 1.86 -11.69
C GLU A 467 0.90 0.75 -12.70
N GLN A 468 0.20 -0.39 -12.65
CA GLN A 468 0.37 -1.47 -13.63
C GLN A 468 -0.02 -1.07 -15.06
N ILE A 469 -1.09 -0.29 -15.24
CA ILE A 469 -1.48 0.23 -16.57
C ILE A 469 -0.46 1.23 -17.07
N LEU A 470 0.02 2.12 -16.20
CA LEU A 470 1.08 3.06 -16.52
C LEU A 470 2.38 2.34 -16.91
N MET A 471 2.78 1.31 -16.16
CA MET A 471 3.90 0.41 -16.47
C MET A 471 3.73 -0.27 -17.83
N SER A 472 2.56 -0.87 -18.08
CA SER A 472 2.30 -1.61 -19.32
C SER A 472 2.17 -0.72 -20.56
N THR A 473 1.68 0.52 -20.39
CA THR A 473 1.49 1.47 -21.51
C THR A 473 2.80 2.11 -21.93
N LEU A 474 3.68 2.40 -20.97
CA LEU A 474 4.98 3.03 -21.21
C LEU A 474 6.12 2.02 -21.41
N GLY A 475 5.96 0.77 -20.99
CA GLY A 475 7.03 -0.24 -21.04
C GLY A 475 8.27 0.23 -20.27
N GLY A 476 9.43 0.25 -20.94
CA GLY A 476 10.70 0.73 -20.38
C GLY A 476 10.78 2.25 -20.16
N ASP A 477 9.85 3.04 -20.71
CA ASP A 477 9.73 4.48 -20.47
C ASP A 477 8.91 4.80 -19.20
N TYR A 478 8.46 3.77 -18.48
CA TYR A 478 7.77 3.91 -17.20
C TYR A 478 8.71 4.51 -16.15
N SER A 479 8.41 5.74 -15.70
CA SER A 479 9.16 6.36 -14.61
C SER A 479 8.53 6.00 -13.26
N ALA A 480 9.08 4.98 -12.61
CA ALA A 480 8.70 4.55 -11.26
C ALA A 480 9.03 5.58 -10.16
N SER A 481 9.36 6.83 -10.48
CA SER A 481 9.52 7.85 -9.44
C SER A 481 9.17 9.25 -9.91
N PRO A 482 8.67 10.10 -8.98
CA PRO A 482 8.85 11.54 -9.11
C PRO A 482 10.34 11.78 -9.36
N LYS A 483 10.73 12.82 -10.10
CA LYS A 483 12.11 13.36 -10.17
C LYS A 483 13.13 12.55 -9.35
N ALA A 484 13.98 11.74 -9.98
CA ALA A 484 15.23 11.24 -9.41
C ALA A 484 15.17 11.01 -7.87
N LYS A 485 14.56 9.92 -7.41
CA LYS A 485 14.35 9.69 -5.96
C LYS A 485 15.71 9.72 -5.23
N PRO A 486 15.91 10.65 -4.29
CA PRO A 486 17.16 10.73 -3.57
C PRO A 486 17.38 9.51 -2.68
N VAL A 487 18.65 9.20 -2.38
CA VAL A 487 19.01 8.07 -1.47
C VAL A 487 18.26 8.17 -0.14
N CYS A 488 18.14 9.37 0.41
CA CYS A 488 17.34 9.72 1.58
C CYS A 488 17.21 11.24 1.69
N GLY A 489 16.51 11.77 2.71
CA GLY A 489 16.36 13.23 2.91
C GLY A 489 17.66 14.03 3.12
N CYS A 490 18.79 13.36 3.35
CA CYS A 490 20.09 14.00 3.54
C CYS A 490 20.77 14.46 2.23
N THR A 491 20.22 14.13 1.06
CA THR A 491 20.74 14.51 -0.25
C THR A 491 19.60 14.68 -1.26
N ASP A 492 19.88 15.34 -2.39
CA ASP A 492 19.01 15.27 -3.58
C ASP A 492 19.52 14.24 -4.62
N ARG A 493 20.68 13.62 -4.35
CA ARG A 493 21.32 12.68 -5.27
C ARG A 493 20.67 11.30 -5.20
N THR A 494 20.49 10.69 -6.35
CA THR A 494 20.04 9.31 -6.53
C THR A 494 21.15 8.31 -6.23
N HIS A 495 20.79 7.03 -6.07
CA HIS A 495 21.78 5.96 -5.98
C HIS A 495 22.70 5.89 -7.20
N SER A 496 22.17 6.13 -8.40
CA SER A 496 22.94 6.11 -9.64
C SER A 496 23.98 7.23 -9.68
N GLU A 497 23.59 8.48 -9.38
CA GLU A 497 24.52 9.62 -9.33
C GLU A 497 25.60 9.43 -8.27
N VAL A 498 25.24 8.92 -7.09
CA VAL A 498 26.20 8.65 -6.02
C VAL A 498 27.22 7.59 -6.45
N ARG A 499 26.78 6.47 -7.04
CA ARG A 499 27.68 5.42 -7.52
C ARG A 499 28.60 5.92 -8.65
N ALA A 500 28.05 6.69 -9.59
CA ALA A 500 28.83 7.30 -10.66
C ALA A 500 29.91 8.21 -10.10
N ALA A 501 29.57 9.12 -9.19
CA ALA A 501 30.53 10.03 -8.57
C ALA A 501 31.62 9.30 -7.78
N ILE A 502 31.28 8.24 -7.03
CA ILE A 502 32.27 7.42 -6.30
C ILE A 502 33.30 6.82 -7.25
N ARG A 503 32.88 6.38 -8.43
CA ARG A 503 33.75 5.79 -9.45
C ARG A 503 34.53 6.87 -10.22
N GLU A 504 33.86 7.91 -10.70
CA GLU A 504 34.49 8.94 -11.55
C GLU A 504 35.50 9.80 -10.77
N HIS A 505 35.21 10.09 -9.49
CA HIS A 505 36.05 10.94 -8.65
C HIS A 505 36.88 10.15 -7.63
N ARG A 506 36.92 8.80 -7.76
CA ARG A 506 37.70 7.89 -6.89
C ARG A 506 37.50 8.22 -5.40
N LEU A 507 36.25 8.26 -4.95
CA LEU A 507 35.91 8.57 -3.57
C LEU A 507 36.08 7.31 -2.70
N LEU A 508 37.04 7.35 -1.77
CA LEU A 508 37.50 6.16 -1.02
C LEU A 508 36.90 6.02 0.39
N SER A 509 36.05 6.95 0.85
CA SER A 509 35.47 6.89 2.19
C SER A 509 34.12 7.58 2.29
N VAL A 510 33.30 7.19 3.28
CA VAL A 510 32.00 7.84 3.56
C VAL A 510 32.14 9.36 3.74
N PRO A 511 33.09 9.88 4.56
CA PRO A 511 33.27 11.33 4.69
C PRO A 511 33.66 12.01 3.38
N SER A 512 34.56 11.42 2.58
CA SER A 512 34.94 12.00 1.28
C SER A 512 33.77 12.06 0.31
N ALA A 513 32.92 11.03 0.28
CA ALA A 513 31.76 11.01 -0.59
C ALA A 513 30.68 12.01 -0.15
N MET A 514 30.42 12.10 1.16
CA MET A 514 29.49 13.10 1.69
C MET A 514 29.96 14.54 1.44
N HIS A 515 31.26 14.81 1.63
CA HIS A 515 31.82 16.13 1.39
C HIS A 515 31.73 16.51 -0.10
N PHE A 516 32.17 15.62 -1.00
CA PHE A 516 32.17 15.87 -2.43
C PHE A 516 30.76 16.06 -3.01
N LEU A 517 29.79 15.28 -2.53
CA LEU A 517 28.40 15.33 -3.00
C LEU A 517 27.53 16.33 -2.21
N GLU A 518 28.14 17.18 -1.38
CA GLU A 518 27.47 18.23 -0.61
C GLU A 518 26.30 17.70 0.23
N TRP A 519 26.55 16.64 0.99
CA TRP A 519 25.54 16.03 1.86
C TRP A 519 25.02 17.03 2.89
N ARG A 520 23.70 17.17 3.02
CA ARG A 520 23.08 18.16 3.93
C ARG A 520 23.38 17.90 5.40
N THR A 521 23.54 16.63 5.77
CA THR A 521 23.85 16.22 7.14
C THR A 521 25.30 15.77 7.24
N PRO A 522 26.14 16.40 8.10
CA PRO A 522 27.57 16.06 8.22
C PRO A 522 27.84 14.61 8.59
N ASN A 523 26.91 13.96 9.29
CA ASN A 523 27.03 12.58 9.75
C ASN A 523 26.16 11.59 8.95
N GLY A 524 25.40 12.02 7.94
CA GLY A 524 24.41 11.17 7.28
C GLY A 524 23.31 10.66 8.21
N CYS A 525 22.62 9.60 7.79
CA CYS A 525 21.59 8.91 8.57
C CYS A 525 21.71 7.38 8.41
N ALA A 526 20.85 6.62 9.09
CA ALA A 526 20.82 5.16 9.05
C ALA A 526 20.54 4.55 7.64
N THR A 527 20.05 5.35 6.68
CA THR A 527 19.84 4.92 5.30
C THR A 527 21.07 5.12 4.42
N CYS A 528 21.64 6.33 4.43
CA CYS A 528 22.70 6.68 3.48
C CYS A 528 24.10 6.27 3.92
N ARG A 529 24.39 6.26 5.23
CA ARG A 529 25.71 5.84 5.73
C ARG A 529 26.06 4.40 5.31
N PRO A 530 25.21 3.39 5.53
CA PRO A 530 25.53 2.03 5.10
C PRO A 530 25.63 1.91 3.57
N ALA A 531 24.77 2.63 2.84
CA ALA A 531 24.78 2.63 1.37
C ALA A 531 26.09 3.22 0.81
N LEU A 532 26.53 4.38 1.32
CA LEU A 532 27.79 5.01 0.93
C LEU A 532 28.98 4.12 1.27
N ASN A 533 28.99 3.53 2.48
CA ASN A 533 30.05 2.61 2.87
C ASN A 533 30.13 1.42 1.91
N TYR A 534 29.00 0.77 1.64
CA TYR A 534 28.91 -0.33 0.69
C TYR A 534 29.36 0.07 -0.72
N TYR A 535 28.94 1.23 -1.23
CA TYR A 535 29.33 1.68 -2.56
C TYR A 535 30.82 1.97 -2.68
N CYS A 536 31.45 2.56 -1.66
CA CYS A 536 32.89 2.76 -1.65
C CYS A 536 33.64 1.42 -1.66
N ILE A 537 33.35 0.51 -0.71
CA ILE A 537 34.08 -0.76 -0.57
C ILE A 537 33.83 -1.75 -1.71
N SER A 538 32.64 -1.70 -2.33
CA SER A 538 32.33 -2.55 -3.49
C SER A 538 32.90 -2.02 -4.80
N THR A 539 33.10 -0.70 -4.92
CA THR A 539 33.69 -0.08 -6.12
C THR A 539 35.21 -0.12 -6.09
N TRP A 540 35.81 0.11 -4.92
CA TRP A 540 37.26 0.21 -4.72
C TRP A 540 37.73 -0.77 -3.64
N PRO A 541 37.63 -2.10 -3.88
CA PRO A 541 38.16 -3.08 -2.94
C PRO A 541 39.66 -2.83 -2.69
N HIS A 542 40.13 -3.08 -1.46
CA HIS A 542 41.51 -2.83 -0.99
C HIS A 542 41.95 -1.37 -0.87
N GLU A 543 41.24 -0.43 -1.50
CA GLU A 543 41.58 1.00 -1.43
C GLU A 543 40.60 1.81 -0.57
N ALA A 544 39.31 1.49 -0.63
CA ALA A 544 38.29 2.16 0.15
C ALA A 544 38.44 1.84 1.65
N ARG A 545 38.25 2.85 2.48
CA ARG A 545 38.25 2.71 3.94
C ARG A 545 36.86 2.30 4.42
N ASP A 546 36.75 1.07 4.92
CA ASP A 546 35.54 0.60 5.60
C ASP A 546 35.26 1.44 6.86
N ASP A 547 33.98 1.67 7.13
CA ASP A 547 33.49 2.46 8.25
C ASP A 547 32.61 1.59 9.16
N PRO A 548 33.15 0.95 10.22
CA PRO A 548 32.43 -0.02 11.05
C PRO A 548 31.14 0.52 11.67
N GLN A 549 31.08 1.82 11.99
CA GLN A 549 29.88 2.49 12.51
C GLN A 549 28.73 2.57 11.48
N SER A 550 29.03 2.48 10.18
CA SER A 550 28.06 2.48 9.09
C SER A 550 27.51 1.08 8.78
N ARG A 551 28.08 0.02 9.35
CA ARG A 551 27.54 -1.35 9.26
C ARG A 551 26.43 -1.56 10.28
N PHE A 552 25.42 -2.38 9.96
CA PHE A 552 24.39 -2.73 10.94
C PHE A 552 24.98 -3.49 12.13
N ILE A 553 24.31 -3.47 13.29
CA ILE A 553 24.78 -4.21 14.49
C ILE A 553 25.05 -5.69 14.16
N ASN A 554 24.19 -6.30 13.35
CA ASN A 554 24.33 -7.69 12.96
C ASN A 554 25.56 -7.99 12.07
N GLU A 555 26.06 -6.97 11.37
CA GLU A 555 27.22 -7.08 10.50
C GLU A 555 28.52 -6.83 11.27
N ARG A 556 28.55 -5.86 12.18
CA ARG A 556 29.73 -5.57 13.01
C ARG A 556 29.95 -6.57 14.16
N ALA A 557 28.88 -7.18 14.66
CA ALA A 557 28.95 -8.18 15.73
C ALA A 557 28.98 -9.61 15.16
N HIS A 558 28.79 -9.76 13.85
CA HIS A 558 28.69 -11.04 13.14
C HIS A 558 27.67 -12.02 13.74
N ALA A 559 26.71 -11.49 14.51
CA ALA A 559 25.68 -12.18 15.27
C ALA A 559 24.38 -11.37 15.20
N ASN A 560 23.23 -12.01 15.25
CA ASN A 560 21.94 -11.34 15.01
C ASN A 560 21.25 -10.93 16.31
N ILE A 561 20.92 -9.65 16.49
CA ILE A 561 20.17 -9.19 17.67
C ILE A 561 18.75 -9.77 17.70
N GLN A 562 18.33 -10.25 18.87
CA GLN A 562 17.02 -10.87 19.15
C GLN A 562 16.08 -9.88 19.85
N LYS A 563 14.79 -10.26 19.95
CA LYS A 563 13.73 -9.41 20.53
C LYS A 563 13.98 -9.02 21.99
N ASP A 564 14.64 -9.89 22.74
CA ASP A 564 14.98 -9.71 24.15
C ASP A 564 16.33 -8.99 24.36
N GLY A 565 16.96 -8.52 23.27
CA GLY A 565 18.27 -7.86 23.29
C GLY A 565 19.48 -8.80 23.33
N THR A 566 19.25 -10.12 23.40
CA THR A 566 20.31 -11.12 23.22
C THR A 566 20.68 -11.28 21.75
N TYR A 567 21.64 -12.15 21.44
CA TYR A 567 22.15 -12.39 20.10
C TYR A 567 21.98 -13.85 19.70
N SER A 568 21.93 -14.08 18.39
CA SER A 568 22.03 -15.39 17.79
C SER A 568 23.32 -15.56 17.00
N VAL A 569 23.98 -16.71 17.22
CA VAL A 569 25.26 -17.07 16.62
C VAL A 569 25.05 -18.28 15.71
N VAL A 570 25.43 -18.15 14.45
CA VAL A 570 25.30 -19.22 13.45
C VAL A 570 26.69 -19.51 12.89
N PRO A 571 27.41 -20.53 13.38
CA PRO A 571 28.68 -20.94 12.79
C PRO A 571 28.46 -21.46 11.37
N ARG A 572 29.47 -21.29 10.52
CA ARG A 572 29.41 -21.71 9.13
C ARG A 572 29.64 -23.22 9.02
N MET A 573 28.73 -23.89 8.30
CA MET A 573 28.79 -25.32 7.96
C MET A 573 28.77 -25.42 6.43
N TRP A 574 29.91 -25.76 5.82
CA TRP A 574 30.11 -25.65 4.38
C TRP A 574 29.19 -26.62 3.62
N GLY A 575 28.30 -26.08 2.80
CA GLY A 575 27.28 -26.86 2.08
C GLY A 575 26.32 -27.62 3.00
N GLY A 576 26.19 -27.21 4.27
CA GLY A 576 25.38 -27.90 5.28
C GLY A 576 26.01 -29.16 5.89
N VAL A 577 27.31 -29.38 5.67
CA VAL A 577 28.07 -30.54 6.19
C VAL A 577 28.80 -30.16 7.48
N THR A 578 28.90 -31.11 8.42
CA THR A 578 29.65 -30.95 9.67
C THR A 578 30.32 -32.25 10.12
N THR A 579 31.21 -32.15 11.11
CA THR A 579 31.92 -33.28 11.71
C THR A 579 31.51 -33.50 13.16
N ALA A 580 31.85 -34.67 13.72
CA ALA A 580 31.63 -34.95 15.14
C ALA A 580 32.36 -33.93 16.04
N ASP A 581 33.55 -33.48 15.65
CA ASP A 581 34.34 -32.52 16.45
C ASP A 581 33.74 -31.11 16.41
N GLU A 582 33.20 -30.67 15.26
CA GLU A 582 32.44 -29.42 15.18
C GLU A 582 31.16 -29.48 16.02
N LEU A 583 30.42 -30.59 15.96
CA LEU A 583 29.22 -30.79 16.78
C LEU A 583 29.54 -30.78 18.28
N ARG A 584 30.65 -31.41 18.70
CA ARG A 584 31.13 -31.36 20.09
C ARG A 584 31.47 -29.94 20.50
N ARG A 585 32.24 -29.20 19.69
CA ARG A 585 32.54 -27.78 19.97
C ARG A 585 31.28 -26.94 20.14
N ILE A 586 30.28 -27.13 19.27
CA ILE A 586 29.00 -26.42 19.38
C ILE A 586 28.30 -26.78 20.70
N ALA A 587 28.27 -28.06 21.08
CA ALA A 587 27.67 -28.49 22.35
C ALA A 587 28.43 -27.93 23.57
N ASP A 588 29.76 -27.98 23.57
CA ASP A 588 30.61 -27.46 24.65
C ASP A 588 30.39 -25.95 24.85
N VAL A 589 30.24 -25.19 23.75
CA VAL A 589 29.92 -23.76 23.78
C VAL A 589 28.52 -23.51 24.35
N VAL A 590 27.52 -24.31 23.94
CA VAL A 590 26.16 -24.18 24.46
C VAL A 590 26.13 -24.39 25.97
N ASP A 591 26.82 -25.40 26.48
CA ASP A 591 26.90 -25.70 27.90
C ASP A 591 27.69 -24.61 28.67
N LYS A 592 28.87 -24.23 28.17
CA LYS A 592 29.76 -23.25 28.82
C LYS A 592 29.09 -21.88 29.00
N TYR A 593 28.34 -21.42 27.99
CA TYR A 593 27.68 -20.11 28.01
C TYR A 593 26.19 -20.19 28.39
N ALA A 594 25.70 -21.37 28.79
CA ALA A 594 24.31 -21.61 29.13
C ALA A 594 23.32 -21.08 28.06
N ILE A 595 23.60 -21.37 26.78
CA ILE A 595 22.81 -20.88 25.65
C ILE A 595 21.45 -21.61 25.66
N PRO A 596 20.32 -20.89 25.78
CA PRO A 596 19.04 -21.52 26.10
C PRO A 596 18.38 -22.26 24.93
N THR A 597 18.76 -22.00 23.68
CA THR A 597 18.10 -22.61 22.52
C THR A 597 19.06 -22.87 21.37
N VAL A 598 19.04 -24.10 20.87
CA VAL A 598 19.79 -24.56 19.69
C VAL A 598 18.81 -24.99 18.61
N LYS A 599 18.86 -24.37 17.43
CA LYS A 599 17.86 -24.57 16.37
C LYS A 599 18.50 -24.88 15.02
N VAL A 600 17.99 -25.91 14.33
CA VAL A 600 18.35 -26.17 12.93
C VAL A 600 17.58 -25.21 12.02
N THR A 601 18.30 -24.53 11.13
CA THR A 601 17.75 -23.53 10.21
C THR A 601 17.46 -24.14 8.83
N GLY A 602 16.56 -23.51 8.08
CA GLY A 602 16.27 -23.89 6.69
C GLY A 602 17.44 -23.70 5.72
N GLY A 603 18.55 -23.10 6.15
CA GLY A 603 19.81 -22.98 5.39
C GLY A 603 20.83 -24.06 5.74
N GLN A 604 20.40 -25.16 6.39
CA GLN A 604 21.25 -26.29 6.83
C GLN A 604 22.37 -25.87 7.79
N ARG A 605 22.01 -25.04 8.78
CA ARG A 605 22.93 -24.60 9.83
C ARG A 605 22.31 -24.67 11.21
N ILE A 606 23.15 -24.66 12.23
CA ILE A 606 22.76 -24.60 13.65
C ILE A 606 22.81 -23.14 14.12
N ASP A 607 21.73 -22.68 14.75
CA ASP A 607 21.56 -21.34 15.31
C ASP A 607 21.52 -21.41 16.84
N LEU A 608 22.43 -20.68 17.48
CA LEU A 608 22.60 -20.60 18.93
C LEU A 608 21.93 -19.32 19.41
N LEU A 609 20.75 -19.44 20.02
CA LEU A 609 19.86 -18.32 20.34
C LEU A 609 19.90 -18.02 21.85
N GLY A 610 20.04 -16.74 22.19
CA GLY A 610 20.07 -16.28 23.59
C GLY A 610 21.46 -15.92 24.11
N VAL A 611 22.44 -15.71 23.22
CA VAL A 611 23.81 -15.35 23.60
C VAL A 611 23.85 -13.92 24.09
N LYS A 612 24.41 -13.66 25.28
CA LYS A 612 24.58 -12.29 25.78
C LYS A 612 25.63 -11.55 24.95
N LYS A 613 25.49 -10.24 24.85
CA LYS A 613 26.36 -9.42 23.98
C LYS A 613 27.83 -9.52 24.41
N GLU A 614 28.08 -9.47 25.71
CA GLU A 614 29.38 -9.55 26.34
C GLU A 614 30.07 -10.91 26.15
N ASP A 615 29.29 -11.98 25.95
CA ASP A 615 29.79 -13.33 25.75
C ASP A 615 30.18 -13.62 24.30
N LEU A 616 29.77 -12.77 23.34
CA LEU A 616 30.00 -12.99 21.90
C LEU A 616 31.48 -13.25 21.55
N PRO A 617 32.47 -12.47 22.03
CA PRO A 617 33.87 -12.75 21.72
C PRO A 617 34.33 -14.13 22.22
N GLY A 618 33.88 -14.54 23.40
CA GLY A 618 34.21 -15.84 23.96
C GLY A 618 33.55 -17.00 23.19
N VAL A 619 32.26 -16.84 22.86
CA VAL A 619 31.51 -17.81 22.05
C VAL A 619 32.18 -18.02 20.69
N TRP A 620 32.57 -16.96 19.98
CA TRP A 620 33.25 -17.09 18.70
C TRP A 620 34.64 -17.72 18.81
N HIS A 621 35.39 -17.37 19.86
CA HIS A 621 36.71 -17.96 20.14
C HIS A 621 36.61 -19.47 20.37
N ASP A 622 35.70 -19.90 21.24
CA ASP A 622 35.54 -21.32 21.59
C ASP A 622 34.93 -22.14 20.45
N LEU A 623 34.03 -21.55 19.65
CA LEU A 623 33.53 -22.21 18.43
C LEU A 623 34.69 -22.52 17.48
N GLY A 624 35.62 -21.59 17.27
CA GLY A 624 36.72 -21.76 16.30
C GLY A 624 36.20 -22.12 14.91
N MET A 625 35.05 -21.54 14.54
CA MET A 625 34.35 -21.77 13.27
C MET A 625 34.05 -20.41 12.63
N PRO A 626 34.18 -20.27 11.29
CA PRO A 626 33.88 -19.02 10.61
C PRO A 626 32.43 -18.56 10.84
N SER A 627 32.21 -17.25 10.83
CA SER A 627 30.84 -16.72 10.92
C SER A 627 30.01 -17.12 9.71
N GLY A 628 28.79 -17.59 9.96
CA GLY A 628 27.79 -17.81 8.93
C GLY A 628 27.25 -16.51 8.29
N HIS A 629 27.62 -15.33 8.80
CA HIS A 629 27.06 -14.04 8.39
C HIS A 629 25.52 -14.03 8.46
N ALA A 630 24.98 -14.71 9.47
CA ALA A 630 23.55 -14.75 9.69
C ALA A 630 23.04 -13.31 9.88
N TYR A 631 22.11 -12.93 9.01
CA TYR A 631 21.48 -11.60 9.02
C TYR A 631 22.28 -10.43 8.41
N ALA A 632 23.49 -10.65 7.89
CA ALA A 632 24.24 -9.65 7.12
C ALA A 632 23.66 -9.38 5.71
N LYS A 633 24.03 -8.26 5.08
CA LYS A 633 23.89 -8.02 3.63
C LYS A 633 25.08 -8.63 2.89
N ALA A 634 25.13 -9.96 2.92
CA ALA A 634 26.20 -10.78 2.37
C ALA A 634 25.64 -12.14 1.91
N LEU A 635 26.51 -13.04 1.43
CA LEU A 635 26.15 -14.44 1.24
C LEU A 635 25.79 -15.08 2.59
N ARG A 636 24.52 -15.50 2.74
CA ARG A 636 24.02 -16.09 3.98
C ARG A 636 24.06 -17.61 4.02
N THR A 637 23.85 -18.30 2.90
CA THR A 637 23.81 -19.77 2.86
C THR A 637 23.94 -20.26 1.42
N VAL A 638 24.56 -21.43 1.26
CA VAL A 638 24.47 -22.28 0.08
C VAL A 638 23.81 -23.59 0.53
N LYS A 639 22.51 -23.73 0.28
CA LYS A 639 21.76 -24.94 0.66
C LYS A 639 22.03 -26.03 -0.37
N THR A 640 22.30 -27.25 0.05
CA THR A 640 22.55 -28.39 -0.83
C THR A 640 21.54 -29.50 -0.61
N CYS A 641 21.40 -30.42 -1.56
CA CYS A 641 20.90 -31.76 -1.25
C CYS A 641 22.08 -32.73 -1.20
N VAL A 642 21.84 -33.97 -0.78
CA VAL A 642 22.90 -34.98 -0.62
C VAL A 642 23.55 -35.47 -1.93
N GLY A 643 23.04 -35.00 -3.09
CA GLY A 643 23.68 -35.22 -4.40
C GLY A 643 23.76 -36.67 -4.86
N SER A 644 24.53 -36.92 -5.92
CA SER A 644 24.79 -38.26 -6.49
C SER A 644 25.58 -39.19 -5.58
N GLU A 645 26.24 -38.66 -4.54
CA GLU A 645 26.98 -39.45 -3.58
C GLU A 645 26.06 -40.36 -2.74
N TRP A 646 24.86 -39.86 -2.38
CA TRP A 646 23.94 -40.56 -1.47
C TRP A 646 22.53 -40.75 -2.03
N CYS A 647 22.03 -39.82 -2.84
CA CYS A 647 20.66 -39.89 -3.36
C CYS A 647 20.60 -40.81 -4.58
N ARG A 648 19.69 -41.80 -4.56
CA ARG A 648 19.39 -42.67 -5.71
C ARG A 648 19.07 -41.91 -7.01
N PHE A 649 18.57 -40.68 -6.91
CA PHE A 649 18.18 -39.85 -8.05
C PHE A 649 19.16 -38.72 -8.35
N GLY A 650 20.24 -38.59 -7.57
CA GLY A 650 21.23 -37.55 -7.79
C GLY A 650 21.99 -37.80 -9.10
N THR A 651 21.97 -36.83 -10.00
CA THR A 651 22.69 -36.88 -11.28
C THR A 651 24.07 -36.22 -11.17
N GLN A 652 24.23 -35.27 -10.25
CA GLN A 652 25.46 -34.53 -10.00
C GLN A 652 25.78 -34.42 -8.50
N ASP A 653 27.04 -34.18 -8.16
CA ASP A 653 27.50 -33.97 -6.78
C ASP A 653 27.22 -32.53 -6.32
N SER A 654 25.99 -32.32 -5.82
CA SER A 654 25.57 -31.03 -5.31
C SER A 654 26.26 -30.62 -4.00
N THR A 655 26.73 -31.56 -3.21
CA THR A 655 27.38 -31.26 -1.92
C THR A 655 28.73 -30.61 -2.17
N LEU A 656 29.58 -31.22 -3.01
CA LEU A 656 30.87 -30.66 -3.38
C LEU A 656 30.72 -29.31 -4.09
N MET A 657 29.81 -29.23 -5.07
CA MET A 657 29.57 -27.98 -5.80
C MET A 657 29.09 -26.86 -4.87
N GLY A 658 28.20 -27.17 -3.92
CA GLY A 658 27.74 -26.20 -2.91
C GLY A 658 28.86 -25.73 -1.99
N GLN A 659 29.74 -26.63 -1.55
CA GLN A 659 30.92 -26.29 -0.75
C GLN A 659 31.88 -25.37 -1.51
N GLN A 660 32.14 -25.65 -2.79
CA GLN A 660 33.00 -24.83 -3.64
C GLN A 660 32.41 -23.43 -3.84
N LEU A 661 31.11 -23.31 -4.16
CA LEU A 661 30.42 -22.02 -4.25
C LEU A 661 30.49 -21.24 -2.95
N GLU A 662 30.24 -21.90 -1.81
CA GLU A 662 30.27 -21.22 -0.52
C GLU A 662 31.69 -20.74 -0.19
N ARG A 663 32.72 -21.56 -0.41
CA ARG A 663 34.13 -21.19 -0.18
C ARG A 663 34.61 -20.08 -1.10
N ALA A 664 34.11 -20.03 -2.33
CA ALA A 664 34.45 -18.97 -3.27
C ALA A 664 33.80 -17.62 -2.91
N LEU A 665 32.65 -17.63 -2.20
CA LEU A 665 31.80 -16.45 -2.06
C LEU A 665 31.50 -16.04 -0.61
N TRP A 666 31.96 -16.77 0.42
CA TRP A 666 31.56 -16.53 1.81
C TRP A 666 31.89 -15.14 2.36
N ARG A 667 32.92 -14.50 1.80
CA ARG A 667 33.41 -13.15 2.12
C ARG A 667 32.61 -12.04 1.40
N MET A 668 31.68 -12.40 0.53
CA MET A 668 31.00 -11.45 -0.35
C MET A 668 29.92 -10.65 0.38
N TYR A 669 30.19 -9.35 0.56
CA TYR A 669 29.15 -8.34 0.80
C TYR A 669 28.43 -7.98 -0.51
N ALA A 670 27.12 -7.77 -0.39
CA ALA A 670 26.23 -7.52 -1.50
C ALA A 670 25.22 -6.41 -1.12
N PRO A 671 24.51 -5.81 -2.10
CA PRO A 671 23.56 -4.74 -1.82
C PRO A 671 22.47 -5.19 -0.83
N HIS A 672 22.07 -6.46 -0.89
CA HIS A 672 21.24 -7.09 0.13
C HIS A 672 21.74 -8.52 0.46
N LYS A 673 21.04 -9.23 1.36
CA LYS A 673 21.22 -10.68 1.61
C LYS A 673 21.09 -11.50 0.33
N VAL A 674 22.04 -12.40 0.12
CA VAL A 674 22.07 -13.36 -1.00
C VAL A 674 22.01 -14.78 -0.45
N LYS A 675 21.18 -15.63 -1.03
CA LYS A 675 21.10 -17.06 -0.75
C LYS A 675 21.31 -17.84 -2.04
N LEU A 676 22.08 -18.90 -1.95
CA LEU A 676 22.34 -19.83 -3.04
C LEU A 676 21.78 -21.22 -2.67
N ALA A 677 21.53 -22.03 -3.67
CA ALA A 677 21.34 -23.46 -3.45
C ALA A 677 21.76 -24.30 -4.65
N VAL A 678 22.17 -25.54 -4.36
CA VAL A 678 22.60 -26.53 -5.33
C VAL A 678 21.81 -27.81 -5.12
N SER A 679 21.02 -28.17 -6.13
CA SER A 679 20.30 -29.45 -6.16
C SER A 679 20.99 -30.37 -7.15
N GLY A 680 21.24 -31.63 -6.76
CA GLY A 680 21.96 -32.59 -7.60
C GLY A 680 21.12 -33.24 -8.69
N CYS A 681 19.82 -32.92 -8.81
CA CYS A 681 18.92 -33.39 -9.85
C CYS A 681 17.71 -32.45 -10.00
N PRO A 682 16.87 -32.59 -11.05
CA PRO A 682 15.69 -31.76 -11.28
C PRO A 682 14.61 -31.80 -10.19
N ARG A 683 14.68 -32.76 -9.26
CA ARG A 683 13.75 -32.83 -8.10
C ARG A 683 13.93 -31.69 -7.11
N ASN A 684 15.03 -30.92 -7.23
CA ASN A 684 15.17 -29.62 -6.59
C ASN A 684 15.02 -29.62 -5.05
N CYS A 685 15.52 -30.64 -4.36
CA CYS A 685 15.38 -30.78 -2.91
C CYS A 685 16.05 -29.64 -2.11
N ALA A 686 17.00 -28.91 -2.71
CA ALA A 686 17.63 -27.73 -2.10
C ALA A 686 16.82 -26.44 -2.32
N GLU A 687 15.68 -26.51 -3.03
CA GLU A 687 14.84 -25.36 -3.41
C GLU A 687 15.63 -24.31 -4.21
N SER A 688 16.50 -24.74 -5.12
CA SER A 688 17.31 -23.90 -6.00
C SER A 688 16.47 -22.87 -6.76
N GLY A 689 15.28 -23.27 -7.22
CA GLY A 689 14.34 -22.40 -7.95
C GLY A 689 13.78 -21.20 -7.18
N ILE A 690 14.09 -20.98 -5.90
CA ILE A 690 13.65 -19.80 -5.12
C ILE A 690 14.81 -19.07 -4.44
N LYS A 691 16.05 -19.33 -4.87
CA LYS A 691 17.26 -18.68 -4.36
C LYS A 691 17.72 -17.58 -5.31
N ASP A 692 18.49 -16.63 -4.79
CA ASP A 692 19.04 -15.53 -5.57
C ASP A 692 19.90 -16.06 -6.73
N VAL A 693 20.63 -17.16 -6.49
CA VAL A 693 21.20 -18.02 -7.53
C VAL A 693 20.91 -19.49 -7.19
N GLY A 694 20.25 -20.19 -8.09
CA GLY A 694 19.93 -21.61 -8.00
C GLY A 694 20.72 -22.42 -9.00
N VAL A 695 21.30 -23.53 -8.56
CA VAL A 695 22.00 -24.49 -9.42
C VAL A 695 21.28 -25.83 -9.34
N ILE A 696 20.98 -26.43 -10.49
CA ILE A 696 20.26 -27.70 -10.61
C ILE A 696 21.05 -28.64 -11.53
N GLY A 697 21.44 -29.79 -11.00
CA GLY A 697 22.11 -30.85 -11.76
C GLY A 697 21.14 -31.53 -12.73
N VAL A 698 21.66 -31.83 -13.92
CA VAL A 698 21.01 -32.61 -14.97
C VAL A 698 22.03 -33.56 -15.58
N ASP A 699 21.60 -34.55 -16.37
CA ASP A 699 22.52 -35.53 -16.98
C ASP A 699 23.58 -34.89 -17.90
N SER A 700 23.26 -33.70 -18.44
CA SER A 700 24.13 -32.96 -19.36
C SER A 700 24.95 -31.85 -18.68
N GLY A 701 24.98 -31.80 -17.34
CA GLY A 701 25.74 -30.83 -16.55
C GLY A 701 24.88 -30.11 -15.52
N TRP A 702 24.88 -28.79 -15.56
CA TRP A 702 24.27 -27.91 -14.56
C TRP A 702 23.44 -26.81 -15.21
N GLU A 703 22.24 -26.59 -14.70
CA GLU A 703 21.40 -25.45 -15.03
C GLU A 703 21.54 -24.39 -13.93
N ILE A 704 21.70 -23.14 -14.34
CA ILE A 704 21.79 -21.98 -13.46
C ILE A 704 20.52 -21.16 -13.61
N TYR A 705 19.96 -20.75 -12.48
CA TYR A 705 18.79 -19.90 -12.36
C TYR A 705 19.13 -18.69 -11.49
N VAL A 706 18.58 -17.52 -11.79
CA VAL A 706 18.87 -16.27 -11.07
C VAL A 706 17.60 -15.52 -10.69
N GLY A 707 17.64 -14.75 -9.61
CA GLY A 707 16.54 -13.85 -9.24
C GLY A 707 15.41 -14.46 -8.41
N GLY A 708 15.59 -15.65 -7.84
CA GLY A 708 14.57 -16.24 -6.96
C GLY A 708 14.48 -15.58 -5.60
N ASN A 709 13.31 -15.66 -4.96
CA ASN A 709 13.10 -15.14 -3.62
C ASN A 709 12.13 -16.00 -2.80
N GLY A 710 12.64 -16.84 -1.89
CA GLY A 710 11.82 -17.52 -0.87
C GLY A 710 11.52 -16.64 0.35
N GLY A 711 10.92 -15.45 0.14
CA GLY A 711 10.63 -14.44 1.17
C GLY A 711 9.14 -14.13 1.33
N ILE A 712 8.81 -12.90 1.79
CA ILE A 712 7.43 -12.42 1.98
C ILE A 712 6.59 -12.59 0.70
N LYS A 713 7.17 -12.22 -0.45
CA LYS A 713 6.66 -12.54 -1.78
C LYS A 713 7.55 -13.65 -2.35
N THR A 714 6.96 -14.79 -2.65
CA THR A 714 7.70 -15.91 -3.24
C THR A 714 7.86 -15.67 -4.73
N GLU A 715 9.10 -15.68 -5.21
CA GLU A 715 9.43 -15.49 -6.63
C GLU A 715 10.28 -16.64 -7.12
N VAL A 716 9.93 -17.16 -8.29
CA VAL A 716 10.65 -18.25 -8.95
C VAL A 716 11.85 -17.67 -9.69
N ALA A 717 13.02 -18.27 -9.49
CA ALA A 717 14.25 -17.91 -10.19
C ALA A 717 14.11 -18.18 -11.69
N GLN A 718 14.62 -17.27 -12.51
CA GLN A 718 14.53 -17.33 -13.96
C GLN A 718 15.70 -18.14 -14.53
N PHE A 719 15.45 -18.95 -15.56
CA PHE A 719 16.50 -19.73 -16.22
C PHE A 719 17.56 -18.79 -16.82
N PHE A 720 18.80 -19.00 -16.40
CA PHE A 720 19.93 -18.19 -16.83
C PHE A 720 20.68 -18.86 -17.97
N CYS A 721 21.32 -20.00 -17.72
CA CYS A 721 22.07 -20.74 -18.71
C CYS A 721 22.33 -22.19 -18.26
N LYS A 722 23.00 -22.96 -19.13
CA LYS A 722 23.45 -24.31 -18.84
C LYS A 722 24.96 -24.42 -19.04
N VAL A 723 25.62 -25.08 -18.11
CA VAL A 723 27.08 -25.29 -18.10
C VAL A 723 27.39 -26.75 -17.80
N LYS A 724 28.65 -27.17 -17.97
CA LYS A 724 29.08 -28.57 -17.84
C LYS A 724 29.92 -28.80 -16.58
N THR A 725 30.79 -27.87 -16.22
CA THR A 725 31.79 -28.08 -15.16
C THR A 725 31.51 -27.22 -13.92
N HIS A 726 32.13 -27.60 -12.79
CA HIS A 726 32.06 -26.82 -11.56
C HIS A 726 32.69 -25.43 -11.72
N ASP A 727 33.78 -25.33 -12.50
CA ASP A 727 34.45 -24.05 -12.78
C ASP A 727 33.55 -23.10 -13.55
N GLU A 728 32.79 -23.62 -14.53
CA GLU A 728 31.79 -22.82 -15.24
C GLU A 728 30.65 -22.39 -14.31
N VAL A 729 30.19 -23.24 -13.39
CA VAL A 729 29.19 -22.82 -12.38
C VAL A 729 29.72 -21.66 -11.55
N LEU A 730 30.97 -21.72 -11.09
CA LEU A 730 31.62 -20.66 -10.32
C LEU A 730 31.73 -19.36 -11.12
N GLU A 731 32.22 -19.44 -12.37
CA GLU A 731 32.41 -18.27 -13.24
C GLU A 731 31.07 -17.58 -13.54
N TYR A 732 30.05 -18.32 -13.97
CA TYR A 732 28.78 -17.73 -14.39
C TYR A 732 27.97 -17.18 -13.20
N ALA A 733 27.91 -17.93 -12.09
CA ALA A 733 27.24 -17.45 -10.88
C ALA A 733 27.98 -16.25 -10.28
N GLY A 734 29.31 -16.30 -10.23
CA GLY A 734 30.17 -15.23 -9.73
C GLY A 734 30.05 -13.96 -10.57
N ALA A 735 30.05 -14.08 -11.90
CA ALA A 735 29.90 -12.93 -12.80
C ALA A 735 28.53 -12.25 -12.65
N PHE A 736 27.43 -13.02 -12.54
CA PHE A 736 26.11 -12.47 -12.24
C PHE A 736 26.10 -11.70 -10.91
N LEU A 737 26.66 -12.31 -9.85
CA LEU A 737 26.71 -11.69 -8.53
C LEU A 737 27.58 -10.42 -8.54
N GLN A 738 28.68 -10.40 -9.29
CA GLN A 738 29.49 -9.19 -9.45
C GLN A 738 28.73 -8.08 -10.18
N LEU A 739 28.03 -8.42 -11.26
CA LEU A 739 27.22 -7.43 -11.98
C LEU A 739 26.15 -6.83 -11.05
N TYR A 740 25.49 -7.67 -10.26
CA TYR A 740 24.55 -7.22 -9.23
C TYR A 740 25.22 -6.38 -8.13
N ARG A 741 26.45 -6.70 -7.70
CA ARG A 741 27.22 -5.84 -6.77
C ARG A 741 27.51 -4.47 -7.38
N GLU A 742 27.75 -4.40 -8.69
CA GLU A 742 28.09 -3.17 -9.40
C GLU A 742 26.86 -2.32 -9.77
N GLU A 743 25.71 -2.92 -10.00
CA GLU A 743 24.52 -2.21 -10.52
C GLU A 743 23.35 -2.15 -9.53
N GLY A 744 23.35 -3.00 -8.51
CA GLY A 744 22.32 -3.05 -7.47
C GLY A 744 22.37 -1.86 -6.51
N TRP A 745 21.22 -1.33 -6.15
CA TRP A 745 21.09 -0.34 -5.09
C TRP A 745 21.18 -1.01 -3.72
N TYR A 746 21.78 -0.33 -2.74
CA TYR A 746 21.87 -0.86 -1.38
C TYR A 746 20.46 -1.12 -0.82
N LEU A 747 20.28 -2.30 -0.23
CA LEU A 747 19.01 -2.92 0.17
C LEU A 747 18.09 -3.43 -0.95
N GLU A 748 18.48 -3.35 -2.22
CA GLU A 748 17.75 -3.96 -3.34
C GLU A 748 18.04 -5.46 -3.42
N ARG A 749 17.01 -6.31 -3.54
CA ARG A 749 17.18 -7.77 -3.77
C ARG A 749 17.54 -8.06 -5.21
N THR A 750 18.16 -9.21 -5.49
CA THR A 750 18.43 -9.67 -6.86
C THR A 750 17.17 -9.72 -7.74
N VAL A 751 16.03 -10.13 -7.18
CA VAL A 751 14.75 -10.13 -7.89
C VAL A 751 14.31 -8.72 -8.30
N HIS A 752 14.41 -7.73 -7.41
CA HIS A 752 14.05 -6.34 -7.71
C HIS A 752 15.05 -5.68 -8.67
N TYR A 753 16.33 -6.04 -8.55
CA TYR A 753 17.35 -5.66 -9.52
C TYR A 753 16.99 -6.17 -10.92
N LEU A 754 16.62 -7.44 -11.07
CA LEU A 754 16.19 -8.00 -12.36
C LEU A 754 14.87 -7.40 -12.87
N GLU A 755 13.92 -7.07 -11.99
CA GLU A 755 12.72 -6.31 -12.36
C GLU A 755 13.08 -4.92 -12.93
N ARG A 756 14.13 -4.28 -12.38
CA ARG A 756 14.58 -2.95 -12.78
C ARG A 756 15.40 -2.95 -14.08
N VAL A 757 16.37 -3.86 -14.22
CA VAL A 757 17.30 -3.86 -15.37
C VAL A 757 16.89 -4.82 -16.48
N GLY A 758 16.03 -5.79 -16.19
CA GLY A 758 15.64 -6.86 -17.10
C GLY A 758 16.65 -8.02 -17.15
N LEU A 759 16.14 -9.24 -17.33
CA LEU A 759 17.00 -10.43 -17.49
C LEU A 759 17.86 -10.34 -18.75
N ASP A 760 17.33 -9.75 -19.83
CA ASP A 760 18.05 -9.62 -21.11
C ASP A 760 19.30 -8.75 -20.98
N HIS A 761 19.26 -7.68 -20.18
CA HIS A 761 20.45 -6.88 -19.86
C HIS A 761 21.52 -7.74 -19.18
N VAL A 762 21.13 -8.55 -18.21
CA VAL A 762 22.06 -9.43 -17.50
C VAL A 762 22.63 -10.50 -18.43
N LYS A 763 21.80 -11.09 -19.31
CA LYS A 763 22.25 -12.07 -20.31
C LYS A 763 23.21 -11.45 -21.31
N ALA A 764 22.92 -10.25 -21.81
CA ALA A 764 23.82 -9.54 -22.72
C ALA A 764 25.21 -9.32 -22.11
N ARG A 765 25.27 -8.97 -20.81
CA ARG A 765 26.52 -8.63 -20.12
C ARG A 765 27.31 -9.84 -19.62
N VAL A 766 26.66 -10.98 -19.40
CA VAL A 766 27.29 -12.17 -18.77
C VAL A 766 27.33 -13.37 -19.72
N LEU A 767 26.31 -13.60 -20.52
CA LEU A 767 26.25 -14.75 -21.43
C LEU A 767 26.80 -14.39 -22.81
N ASP A 768 26.33 -13.27 -23.37
CA ASP A 768 26.66 -12.86 -24.74
C ASP A 768 28.05 -12.19 -24.83
N ASP A 769 28.54 -11.64 -23.71
CA ASP A 769 29.88 -11.05 -23.59
C ASP A 769 30.78 -11.92 -22.68
N ALA A 770 31.48 -12.87 -23.30
CA ALA A 770 32.35 -13.80 -22.58
C ALA A 770 33.58 -13.14 -21.94
N ASP A 771 34.12 -12.08 -22.56
CA ASP A 771 35.27 -11.38 -22.01
C ASP A 771 34.86 -10.53 -20.80
N ASN A 772 33.72 -9.85 -20.86
CA ASN A 772 33.17 -9.16 -19.70
C ASN A 772 32.77 -10.13 -18.58
N ARG A 773 32.24 -11.33 -18.89
CA ARG A 773 31.97 -12.35 -17.88
C ARG A 773 33.23 -12.74 -17.11
N ARG A 774 34.32 -13.07 -17.82
CA ARG A 774 35.61 -13.41 -17.19
C ARG A 774 36.11 -12.23 -16.34
N ALA A 775 36.05 -11.01 -16.88
CA ALA A 775 36.46 -9.81 -16.16
C ALA A 775 35.61 -9.53 -14.90
N LEU A 776 34.30 -9.76 -14.94
CA LEU A 776 33.41 -9.68 -13.77
C LEU A 776 33.82 -10.71 -12.71
N TRP A 777 34.07 -11.96 -13.12
CA TRP A 777 34.49 -12.99 -12.19
C TRP A 777 35.86 -12.72 -11.56
N GLU A 778 36.83 -12.26 -12.35
CA GLU A 778 38.15 -11.83 -11.86
C GLU A 778 38.05 -10.66 -10.88
N ARG A 779 37.21 -9.65 -11.16
CA ARG A 779 36.98 -8.53 -10.23
C ARG A 779 36.36 -8.98 -8.92
N LEU A 780 35.42 -9.93 -8.95
CA LEU A 780 34.86 -10.51 -7.73
C LEU A 780 35.93 -11.24 -6.94
N GLN A 781 36.71 -12.10 -7.57
CA GLN A 781 37.82 -12.80 -6.90
C GLN A 781 38.83 -11.83 -6.29
N PHE A 782 39.22 -10.79 -7.03
CA PHE A 782 40.08 -9.73 -6.51
C PHE A 782 39.48 -9.05 -5.29
N ALA A 783 38.18 -8.71 -5.33
CA ALA A 783 37.49 -8.06 -4.21
C ALA A 783 37.36 -8.93 -2.96
N LEU A 784 37.34 -10.26 -3.09
CA LEU A 784 37.22 -11.20 -1.96
C LEU A 784 38.57 -11.74 -1.47
N LYS A 785 39.62 -11.56 -2.28
CA LYS A 785 40.99 -11.91 -1.93
C LYS A 785 41.36 -11.20 -0.64
N ASP A 786 42.06 -11.88 0.27
CA ASP A 786 42.60 -11.31 1.50
C ASP A 786 41.57 -10.70 2.51
N GLU A 787 40.26 -10.78 2.25
CA GLU A 787 39.23 -10.31 3.21
C GLU A 787 39.24 -11.21 4.48
N PRO A 788 39.54 -10.66 5.67
CA PRO A 788 39.84 -11.44 6.88
C PRO A 788 38.62 -12.12 7.49
N ASP A 789 38.80 -13.26 8.17
CA ASP A 789 37.74 -13.80 9.03
C ASP A 789 37.67 -12.96 10.32
N PRO A 790 36.51 -12.41 10.70
CA PRO A 790 36.40 -11.50 11.85
C PRO A 790 36.80 -12.11 13.19
N TRP A 791 36.78 -13.43 13.33
CA TRP A 791 37.03 -14.12 14.58
C TRP A 791 38.29 -15.01 14.56
N HIS A 792 38.90 -15.22 13.39
CA HIS A 792 40.24 -15.82 13.29
C HIS A 792 41.33 -14.76 13.04
N ASP A 793 41.00 -13.72 12.26
CA ASP A 793 41.89 -12.62 11.86
C ASP A 793 41.36 -11.29 12.43
N THR A 794 41.03 -11.27 13.72
CA THR A 794 40.28 -10.18 14.38
C THR A 794 40.95 -8.81 14.26
N LYS A 795 42.29 -8.75 14.18
CA LYS A 795 43.04 -7.49 14.04
C LYS A 795 42.90 -6.92 12.63
N GLU A 796 43.05 -7.78 11.63
CA GLU A 796 42.94 -7.48 10.21
C GLU A 796 41.49 -7.09 9.87
N ALA A 797 40.51 -7.75 10.48
CA ALA A 797 39.08 -7.45 10.35
C ALA A 797 38.59 -6.23 11.15
N GLN A 798 39.47 -5.58 11.93
CA GLN A 798 39.15 -4.36 12.71
C GLN A 798 37.91 -4.48 13.62
N VAL A 799 37.67 -5.65 14.23
CA VAL A 799 36.55 -5.83 15.15
C VAL A 799 36.80 -5.01 16.43
N ASP A 800 35.95 -4.00 16.69
CA ASP A 800 36.05 -3.18 17.90
C ASP A 800 35.52 -3.96 19.12
N LEU A 801 36.42 -4.58 19.89
CA LEU A 801 36.05 -5.36 21.07
C LEU A 801 35.38 -4.52 22.17
N ARG A 802 35.57 -3.19 22.19
CA ARG A 802 34.93 -2.31 23.19
C ARG A 802 33.42 -2.32 23.09
N GLN A 803 32.87 -2.65 21.91
CA GLN A 803 31.42 -2.68 21.70
C GLN A 803 30.70 -3.79 22.49
N PHE A 804 31.44 -4.80 22.98
CA PHE A 804 30.93 -5.91 23.78
C PHE A 804 31.09 -5.69 25.28
N ILE A 805 31.79 -4.63 25.70
CA ILE A 805 31.95 -4.29 27.11
C ILE A 805 30.63 -3.64 27.60
N PRO A 806 29.97 -4.18 28.64
CA PRO A 806 28.78 -3.55 29.20
C PRO A 806 29.07 -2.12 29.68
N ILE A 807 28.19 -1.19 29.35
CA ILE A 807 28.29 0.18 29.86
C ILE A 807 27.81 0.16 31.31
N ALA A 808 28.71 0.38 32.26
CA ALA A 808 28.34 0.61 33.65
C ALA A 808 27.61 1.96 33.76
N VAL A 809 26.31 1.94 34.01
CA VAL A 809 25.56 3.15 34.34
C VAL A 809 25.89 3.47 35.80
N ALA A 810 26.53 4.61 36.05
CA ALA A 810 26.73 5.08 37.41
C ALA A 810 25.37 5.22 38.10
N PRO A 811 25.22 4.79 39.37
CA PRO A 811 23.98 5.00 40.11
C PRO A 811 23.65 6.50 40.14
N ALA A 812 22.37 6.83 40.02
CA ALA A 812 21.86 8.18 39.77
C ALA A 812 22.11 9.22 40.90
N ASP A 813 22.88 8.86 41.93
CA ASP A 813 23.17 9.69 43.11
C ASP A 813 24.68 9.91 43.28
N ALA A 814 25.34 10.50 42.27
CA ALA A 814 26.72 10.99 42.36
C ALA A 814 26.86 12.43 41.83
#